data_AF-A0A8S0ZC90-F1
#
_entry.id   AF-A0A8S0ZC90-F1
#
_cell.length_a   1.000
_cell.length_b   1.000
_cell.length_c   1.000
_cell.angle_alpha   90.00
_cell.angle_beta   90.00
_cell.angle_gamma   90.00
#
_symmetry.space_group_name_H-M   'P 1'
#
loop_
_entity.id
_entity.type
_entity.pdbx_description
1 polymer ?
#
loop_
_entity_poly.entity_id
_entity_poly.type
_entity_poly.pdbx_seq_one_letter_code
_entity_poly.pdbx_strand_id
1 'polypeptide(L)'
;MSLVEIASNASTFEQWVPNIYRFCTPRLIEFWICMNKTIQAEVVSGSGWWGRACCSLGRLTTCRHACAMAANQSALVGAGACRRSDEIDFFDCVQRQEEAQQCCSQTQSLTCHGECQKALWRLGQSRVDLQATSTALQACEESPDLLRCLRDLTDSVVSTDTLKYLPCCRESNRQECQPTCERVLRSTQVLQEIVDALEDDCGAPVIHDGFWQCFLKKDTPPEPKDLIPHDISKLHCCQKAATINCRRLCFDTFNTGWQTTWQKFYSECLGDPQEIRLSECMDDVDAPCSLGCAGLTYCSQLNNRPTTLFRSCTAQADLEAHLAVAEQKGSGVLLISGMELPLKNSTLCPIDIWKSVACALHVKPCTAKGHSSLLCADECARVVSSCVEWSRAPPALTARALCARLTPAAATAPCVPLQHYMAHSTEPPLLSAKEVVTSPCTGSPCNSSQLCVFNRNCLHGGNCQRYHCVDGCPLGDSASQMIPIGSWVRVPMLSSLQKACFKICRCSNKGLVDCQPLPCVELENCQLHDREVMQGEKYYMECNPCSCRGGERVCARRACGRGAALPCYCPPHHLPVRAHHTQYPNACLAKCAGASDGEIEFGNGGACARVNCGRRHACVPARTVCLSKLQTACPQHICVSTVNCNSQPPMAVCDTDGRTHMNPCHLVMSGRKFAYWGVCLDGCSSAGTVCGVNGVTYISECAAWAEYVSVDYSGPCLAVGPISDLMEPKCTFDRIICPKLKKPNCLGFTAPGACCPKCGGALRILYSKKQIDRALYGTNISATVINLNNILRALERHVKIAECALRGYLTIEMEIFVTVETMLDNPTDLQLKVCILEAEKIADMINRESVLISSDLGLSSLTYALTVHTYPTQGTSSVSASLSTLLFGLLVYLSNYILR
;
A
#
# COMPACT_ATOMS: atom_id res chain seq x y z
N MET A 1 27.14 -28.82 -10.47
CA MET A 1 27.68 -27.93 -9.44
C MET A 1 27.79 -26.54 -10.02
N SER A 2 27.33 -25.53 -9.28
CA SER A 2 27.37 -24.14 -9.71
C SER A 2 28.71 -23.47 -9.34
N LEU A 3 29.11 -22.45 -10.10
CA LEU A 3 30.30 -21.63 -9.79
C LEU A 3 30.24 -21.02 -8.38
N VAL A 4 29.02 -20.71 -7.90
CA VAL A 4 28.76 -20.13 -6.58
C VAL A 4 29.06 -21.12 -5.45
N GLU A 5 28.69 -22.39 -5.64
CA GLU A 5 29.02 -23.47 -4.68
C GLU A 5 30.54 -23.66 -4.56
N ILE A 6 31.24 -23.63 -5.71
CA ILE A 6 32.70 -23.76 -5.78
C ILE A 6 33.40 -22.56 -5.11
N ALA A 7 32.90 -21.34 -5.32
CA ALA A 7 33.45 -20.13 -4.71
C ALA A 7 33.19 -20.01 -3.19
N SER A 8 32.12 -20.64 -2.69
CA SER A 8 31.71 -20.58 -1.27
C SER A 8 32.39 -21.61 -0.35
N ASN A 9 33.17 -22.55 -0.91
CA ASN A 9 33.80 -23.63 -0.15
C ASN A 9 35.13 -24.11 -0.76
N ALA A 10 36.26 -23.67 -0.18
CA ALA A 10 37.61 -23.97 -0.69
C ALA A 10 37.93 -25.48 -0.73
N SER A 11 37.44 -26.25 0.25
CA SER A 11 37.66 -27.71 0.31
C SER A 11 37.00 -28.48 -0.84
N THR A 12 35.96 -27.90 -1.46
CA THR A 12 35.23 -28.53 -2.58
C THR A 12 35.98 -28.40 -3.90
N PHE A 13 36.79 -27.33 -4.05
CA PHE A 13 37.62 -27.10 -5.24
C PHE A 13 38.78 -28.10 -5.34
N GLU A 14 39.48 -28.37 -4.23
CA GLU A 14 40.58 -29.35 -4.17
C GLU A 14 40.12 -30.79 -4.46
N GLN A 15 38.88 -31.14 -4.07
CA GLN A 15 38.26 -32.43 -4.39
C GLN A 15 37.73 -32.50 -5.84
N TRP A 16 37.43 -31.36 -6.46
CA TRP A 16 36.81 -31.28 -7.79
C TRP A 16 37.82 -31.36 -8.93
N VAL A 17 38.99 -30.71 -8.80
CA VAL A 17 40.03 -30.69 -9.84
C VAL A 17 40.47 -32.11 -10.27
N PRO A 18 40.74 -33.06 -9.36
CA PRO A 18 41.10 -34.43 -9.75
C PRO A 18 39.96 -35.20 -10.44
N ASN A 19 38.70 -34.84 -10.14
CA ASN A 19 37.52 -35.52 -10.68
C ASN A 19 37.20 -35.09 -12.13
N ILE A 20 37.48 -33.86 -12.53
CA ILE A 20 37.25 -33.43 -13.94
C ILE A 20 38.14 -34.21 -14.90
N TYR A 21 39.42 -34.40 -14.56
CA TYR A 21 40.35 -35.20 -15.36
C TYR A 21 39.92 -36.66 -15.51
N ARG A 22 39.03 -37.14 -14.62
CA ARG A 22 38.47 -38.49 -14.66
C ARG A 22 37.26 -38.61 -15.60
N PHE A 23 36.54 -37.52 -15.87
CA PHE A 23 35.34 -37.50 -16.73
C PHE A 23 35.54 -36.80 -18.07
N CYS A 24 36.61 -36.01 -18.24
CA CYS A 24 36.90 -35.27 -19.47
C CYS A 24 38.27 -35.69 -20.02
N THR A 25 38.33 -36.07 -21.30
CA THR A 25 39.59 -36.55 -21.92
C THR A 25 40.57 -35.39 -22.18
N PRO A 26 41.90 -35.62 -22.11
CA PRO A 26 42.91 -34.60 -22.39
C PRO A 26 42.90 -34.05 -23.84
N ARG A 27 42.16 -34.70 -24.75
CA ARG A 27 42.07 -34.35 -26.17
C ARG A 27 41.10 -33.21 -26.46
N LEU A 28 40.30 -32.78 -25.48
CA LEU A 28 39.36 -31.66 -25.62
C LEU A 28 40.09 -30.32 -25.42
N ILE A 29 40.96 -29.95 -26.37
CA ILE A 29 41.91 -28.83 -26.23
C ILE A 29 41.17 -27.50 -25.98
N GLU A 30 40.10 -27.19 -26.72
CA GLU A 30 39.35 -25.93 -26.50
C GLU A 30 38.62 -25.88 -25.16
N PHE A 31 38.10 -27.02 -24.70
CA PHE A 31 37.51 -27.14 -23.37
C PHE A 31 38.56 -26.88 -22.30
N TRP A 32 39.75 -27.49 -22.39
CA TRP A 32 40.82 -27.28 -21.42
C TRP A 32 41.41 -25.87 -21.49
N ILE A 33 41.44 -25.22 -22.66
CA ILE A 33 41.81 -23.80 -22.79
C ILE A 33 40.78 -22.91 -22.10
N CYS A 34 39.48 -23.13 -22.34
CA CYS A 34 38.41 -22.38 -21.69
C CYS A 34 38.44 -22.60 -20.17
N MET A 35 38.48 -23.85 -19.73
CA MET A 35 38.55 -24.21 -18.32
C MET A 35 39.79 -23.66 -17.62
N ASN A 36 40.98 -23.76 -18.22
CA ASN A 36 42.18 -23.17 -17.60
C ASN A 36 42.11 -21.65 -17.58
N LYS A 37 41.51 -20.99 -18.57
CA LYS A 37 41.25 -19.55 -18.54
C LYS A 37 40.26 -19.17 -17.44
N THR A 38 39.14 -19.88 -17.30
CA THR A 38 38.15 -19.69 -16.22
C THR A 38 38.78 -19.95 -14.85
N ILE A 39 39.58 -21.00 -14.70
CA ILE A 39 40.26 -21.32 -13.44
C ILE A 39 41.33 -20.25 -13.10
N GLN A 40 42.20 -19.87 -14.04
CA GLN A 40 43.25 -18.88 -13.79
C GLN A 40 42.71 -17.45 -13.63
N ALA A 41 41.76 -17.03 -14.46
CA ALA A 41 41.23 -15.67 -14.45
C ALA A 41 40.17 -15.43 -13.38
N GLU A 42 39.38 -16.44 -12.99
CA GLU A 42 38.17 -16.23 -12.19
C GLU A 42 38.25 -16.86 -10.78
N VAL A 43 38.98 -17.97 -10.63
CA VAL A 43 39.15 -18.67 -9.34
C VAL A 43 40.48 -18.32 -8.66
N VAL A 44 41.59 -18.30 -9.40
CA VAL A 44 42.93 -18.02 -8.85
C VAL A 44 43.16 -16.53 -8.62
N SER A 45 42.62 -15.66 -9.47
CA SER A 45 42.81 -14.20 -9.34
C SER A 45 41.98 -13.55 -8.22
N GLY A 46 40.98 -14.26 -7.67
CA GLY A 46 40.10 -13.78 -6.59
C GLY A 46 40.14 -14.60 -5.30
N SER A 47 41.01 -15.62 -5.22
CA SER A 47 41.13 -16.57 -4.09
C SER A 47 41.52 -15.92 -2.76
N GLY A 48 42.06 -14.70 -2.81
CA GLY A 48 42.47 -13.94 -1.62
C GLY A 48 41.33 -13.17 -0.93
N TRP A 49 40.12 -13.07 -1.51
CA TRP A 49 39.04 -12.25 -0.92
C TRP A 49 38.02 -13.10 -0.16
N TRP A 50 37.90 -12.86 1.15
CA TRP A 50 37.08 -13.69 2.05
C TRP A 50 35.58 -13.46 1.89
N GLY A 51 35.16 -12.35 1.28
CA GLY A 51 33.76 -12.06 0.98
C GLY A 51 33.09 -13.08 0.04
N ARG A 52 33.86 -13.94 -0.65
CA ARG A 52 33.32 -15.03 -1.48
C ARG A 52 32.57 -16.09 -0.68
N ALA A 53 32.93 -16.26 0.59
CA ALA A 53 32.18 -17.11 1.50
C ALA A 53 30.69 -16.69 1.52
N CYS A 54 30.40 -15.40 1.38
CA CYS A 54 29.05 -14.82 1.43
C CYS A 54 28.25 -14.98 0.13
N CYS A 55 28.82 -15.45 -0.98
CA CYS A 55 28.10 -15.49 -2.26
C CYS A 55 26.83 -16.36 -2.25
N SER A 56 26.74 -17.35 -1.34
CA SER A 56 25.53 -18.15 -1.15
C SER A 56 24.36 -17.37 -0.53
N LEU A 57 24.66 -16.30 0.23
CA LEU A 57 23.67 -15.44 0.88
C LEU A 57 23.01 -14.44 -0.08
N GLY A 58 23.63 -14.13 -1.22
CA GLY A 58 23.04 -13.24 -2.21
C GLY A 58 21.65 -13.76 -2.62
N ARG A 59 20.66 -12.90 -2.80
CA ARG A 59 19.28 -13.28 -3.12
C ARG A 59 19.03 -13.26 -4.62
N LEU A 60 19.63 -12.30 -5.33
CA LEU A 60 19.62 -12.18 -6.77
C LEU A 60 20.66 -13.12 -7.38
N THR A 61 20.24 -13.90 -8.38
CA THR A 61 21.15 -14.79 -9.12
C THR A 61 22.30 -14.01 -9.77
N THR A 62 22.01 -12.83 -10.33
CA THR A 62 23.01 -11.91 -10.88
C THR A 62 24.03 -11.47 -9.84
N CYS A 63 23.60 -11.21 -8.60
CA CYS A 63 24.50 -10.83 -7.53
C CYS A 63 25.33 -12.02 -7.02
N ARG A 64 24.74 -13.22 -6.90
CA ARG A 64 25.50 -14.45 -6.59
C ARG A 64 26.62 -14.70 -7.61
N HIS A 65 26.30 -14.55 -8.90
CA HIS A 65 27.26 -14.72 -9.98
C HIS A 65 28.34 -13.63 -9.97
N ALA A 66 27.96 -12.37 -9.78
CA ALA A 66 28.93 -11.28 -9.66
C ALA A 66 29.84 -11.45 -8.43
N CYS A 67 29.31 -11.91 -7.30
CA CYS A 67 30.08 -12.22 -6.09
C CYS A 67 31.06 -13.36 -6.32
N ALA A 68 30.63 -14.44 -6.97
CA ALA A 68 31.48 -15.57 -7.30
C ALA A 68 32.61 -15.21 -8.29
N MET A 69 32.63 -13.98 -8.80
CA MET A 69 33.62 -13.45 -9.75
C MET A 69 34.37 -12.24 -9.22
N ALA A 70 33.97 -11.67 -8.08
CA ALA A 70 34.51 -10.42 -7.56
C ALA A 70 35.88 -10.62 -6.87
N ALA A 71 36.78 -9.66 -7.03
CA ALA A 71 38.09 -9.66 -6.38
C ALA A 71 38.11 -8.86 -5.06
N ASN A 72 37.09 -8.01 -4.83
CA ASN A 72 36.94 -7.16 -3.65
C ASN A 72 35.48 -6.65 -3.58
N GLN A 73 35.14 -5.96 -2.49
CA GLN A 73 33.79 -5.41 -2.28
C GLN A 73 33.39 -4.36 -3.33
N SER A 74 34.33 -3.53 -3.82
CA SER A 74 34.02 -2.46 -4.77
C SER A 74 33.63 -2.98 -6.16
N ALA A 75 34.16 -4.13 -6.58
CA ALA A 75 33.78 -4.82 -7.81
C ALA A 75 32.30 -5.26 -7.84
N LEU A 76 31.69 -5.52 -6.67
CA LEU A 76 30.27 -5.90 -6.57
C LEU A 76 29.34 -4.74 -6.94
N VAL A 77 29.70 -3.52 -6.52
CA VAL A 77 28.90 -2.30 -6.68
C VAL A 77 29.17 -1.66 -8.04
N GLY A 78 30.43 -1.65 -8.50
CA GLY A 78 30.84 -1.05 -9.78
C GLY A 78 30.28 -1.75 -11.02
N ALA A 79 29.97 -3.05 -10.93
CA ALA A 79 29.36 -3.82 -12.02
C ALA A 79 27.83 -3.62 -12.13
N GLY A 80 27.20 -2.85 -11.22
CA GLY A 80 25.74 -2.67 -11.18
C GLY A 80 24.94 -3.94 -10.88
N ALA A 81 25.62 -5.04 -10.54
CA ALA A 81 25.03 -6.37 -10.37
C ALA A 81 24.54 -6.66 -8.94
N CYS A 82 25.11 -5.98 -7.94
CA CYS A 82 24.71 -6.06 -6.53
C CYS A 82 24.46 -4.64 -5.99
N ARG A 83 23.35 -4.45 -5.27
CA ARG A 83 23.04 -3.18 -4.59
C ARG A 83 22.86 -3.41 -3.11
N ARG A 84 23.50 -2.58 -2.28
CA ARG A 84 23.48 -2.72 -0.80
C ARG A 84 22.08 -2.71 -0.19
N SER A 85 21.14 -1.97 -0.79
CA SER A 85 19.73 -1.95 -0.33
C SER A 85 18.96 -3.23 -0.62
N ASP A 86 19.43 -4.05 -1.57
CA ASP A 86 18.69 -5.18 -2.12
C ASP A 86 19.22 -6.52 -1.56
N GLU A 87 20.38 -6.50 -0.90
CA GLU A 87 21.20 -7.64 -0.48
C GLU A 87 21.82 -7.43 0.92
N ILE A 88 21.00 -7.05 1.92
CA ILE A 88 21.47 -6.59 3.24
C ILE A 88 22.32 -7.66 3.96
N ASP A 89 21.78 -8.85 4.20
CA ASP A 89 22.49 -9.94 4.89
C ASP A 89 23.79 -10.35 4.18
N PHE A 90 23.78 -10.27 2.84
CA PHE A 90 24.96 -10.52 2.02
C PHE A 90 26.05 -9.46 2.25
N PHE A 91 25.70 -8.17 2.20
CA PHE A 91 26.67 -7.10 2.42
C PHE A 91 27.14 -7.01 3.88
N ASP A 92 26.30 -7.34 4.84
CA ASP A 92 26.67 -7.44 6.25
C ASP A 92 27.66 -8.58 6.48
N CYS A 93 27.44 -9.74 5.84
CA CYS A 93 28.41 -10.83 5.82
C CYS A 93 29.72 -10.40 5.16
N VAL A 94 29.68 -9.76 3.99
CA VAL A 94 30.88 -9.31 3.27
C VAL A 94 31.70 -8.34 4.13
N GLN A 95 31.04 -7.42 4.84
CA GLN A 95 31.70 -6.49 5.75
C GLN A 95 32.36 -7.22 6.93
N ARG A 96 31.66 -8.16 7.58
CA ARG A 96 32.23 -8.97 8.67
C ARG A 96 33.40 -9.84 8.22
N GLN A 97 33.34 -10.36 6.99
CA GLN A 97 34.46 -11.09 6.37
C GLN A 97 35.66 -10.21 6.08
N GLU A 98 35.45 -8.96 5.70
CA GLU A 98 36.52 -7.98 5.48
C GLU A 98 37.22 -7.61 6.80
N GLU A 99 36.46 -7.38 7.87
CA GLU A 99 36.97 -7.16 9.22
C GLU A 99 37.79 -8.39 9.71
N ALA A 100 37.27 -9.60 9.50
CA ALA A 100 37.98 -10.84 9.82
C ALA A 100 39.27 -11.03 9.02
N GLN A 101 39.24 -10.72 7.73
CA GLN A 101 40.41 -10.81 6.85
C GLN A 101 41.49 -9.81 7.28
N GLN A 102 41.10 -8.59 7.63
CA GLN A 102 42.01 -7.57 8.17
C GLN A 102 42.61 -8.02 9.51
N CYS A 103 41.81 -8.65 10.37
CA CYS A 103 42.25 -9.20 11.65
C CYS A 103 43.38 -10.23 11.48
N CYS A 104 43.16 -11.25 10.66
CA CYS A 104 44.14 -12.32 10.46
C CYS A 104 45.36 -11.89 9.64
N SER A 105 45.30 -10.76 8.92
CA SER A 105 46.45 -10.21 8.19
C SER A 105 47.54 -9.61 9.08
N GLN A 106 47.29 -9.46 10.38
CA GLN A 106 48.21 -8.83 11.33
C GLN A 106 49.40 -9.73 11.73
N THR A 107 49.40 -11.02 11.39
CA THR A 107 50.49 -11.96 11.70
C THR A 107 51.35 -12.25 10.48
N GLN A 108 52.66 -12.44 10.70
CA GLN A 108 53.60 -12.93 9.69
C GLN A 108 53.77 -14.46 9.74
N SER A 109 53.19 -15.12 10.76
CA SER A 109 53.23 -16.57 10.91
C SER A 109 52.17 -17.22 10.03
N LEU A 110 52.62 -18.04 9.07
CA LEU A 110 51.74 -18.79 8.15
C LEU A 110 50.82 -19.77 8.89
N THR A 111 51.28 -20.34 10.00
CA THR A 111 50.48 -21.28 10.81
C THR A 111 49.40 -20.54 11.60
N CYS A 112 49.73 -19.43 12.26
CA CYS A 112 48.74 -18.59 12.95
C CYS A 112 47.73 -18.00 11.96
N HIS A 113 48.19 -17.52 10.79
CA HIS A 113 47.30 -17.00 9.75
C HIS A 113 46.29 -18.06 9.28
N GLY A 114 46.75 -19.29 9.06
CA GLY A 114 45.91 -20.41 8.64
C GLY A 114 44.86 -20.82 9.68
N GLU A 115 45.23 -20.87 10.96
CA GLU A 115 44.28 -21.22 12.04
C GLU A 115 43.31 -20.05 12.35
N CYS A 116 43.78 -18.80 12.30
CA CYS A 116 42.93 -17.61 12.41
C CYS A 116 41.88 -17.56 11.28
N GLN A 117 42.30 -17.85 10.05
CA GLN A 117 41.38 -17.94 8.91
C GLN A 117 40.30 -19.00 9.14
N LYS A 118 40.65 -20.20 9.64
CA LYS A 118 39.67 -21.25 9.92
C LYS A 118 38.66 -20.84 11.00
N ALA A 119 39.13 -20.15 12.05
CA ALA A 119 38.28 -19.70 13.14
C ALA A 119 37.26 -18.64 12.70
N LEU A 120 37.64 -17.73 11.80
CA LEU A 120 36.80 -16.63 11.33
C LEU A 120 36.15 -16.86 9.96
N TRP A 121 36.42 -17.99 9.30
CA TRP A 121 35.78 -18.33 8.02
C TRP A 121 34.27 -18.47 8.21
N ARG A 122 33.47 -17.79 7.37
CA ARG A 122 32.00 -17.71 7.49
C ARG A 122 31.45 -16.97 8.72
N LEU A 123 32.26 -16.15 9.41
CA LEU A 123 31.74 -15.07 10.28
C LEU A 123 30.59 -14.31 9.57
N GLY A 124 29.41 -14.27 10.19
CA GLY A 124 28.19 -13.68 9.61
C GLY A 124 27.22 -14.64 8.91
N GLN A 125 27.57 -15.93 8.74
CA GLN A 125 26.69 -16.97 8.17
C GLN A 125 26.30 -18.08 9.15
N SER A 126 27.19 -18.44 10.07
CA SER A 126 27.05 -19.57 10.99
C SER A 126 27.63 -19.25 12.36
N ARG A 127 27.28 -20.05 13.38
CA ARG A 127 27.91 -19.95 14.72
C ARG A 127 29.41 -20.20 14.60
N VAL A 128 30.20 -19.43 15.35
CA VAL A 128 31.66 -19.57 15.43
C VAL A 128 32.00 -20.98 15.96
N ASP A 129 32.93 -21.65 15.29
CA ASP A 129 33.43 -22.96 15.75
C ASP A 129 34.36 -22.73 16.95
N LEU A 130 33.88 -23.10 18.14
CA LEU A 130 34.59 -22.93 19.40
C LEU A 130 35.91 -23.72 19.43
N GLN A 131 35.96 -24.87 18.75
CA GLN A 131 37.17 -25.69 18.69
C GLN A 131 38.21 -25.04 17.79
N ALA A 132 37.82 -24.56 16.61
CA ALA A 132 38.71 -23.81 15.73
C ALA A 132 39.21 -22.51 16.37
N THR A 133 38.36 -21.82 17.14
CA THR A 133 38.73 -20.60 17.87
C THR A 133 39.75 -20.87 18.96
N SER A 134 39.58 -21.94 19.74
CA SER A 134 40.54 -22.37 20.75
C SER A 134 41.91 -22.73 20.14
N THR A 135 41.91 -23.45 19.02
CA THR A 135 43.14 -23.77 18.27
C THR A 135 43.83 -22.53 17.72
N ALA A 136 43.07 -21.54 17.21
CA ALA A 136 43.62 -20.27 16.75
C ALA A 136 44.22 -19.44 17.90
N LEU A 137 43.57 -19.39 19.06
CA LEU A 137 44.07 -18.69 20.24
C LEU A 137 45.41 -19.27 20.74
N GLN A 138 45.57 -20.60 20.67
CA GLN A 138 46.83 -21.27 21.01
C GLN A 138 47.92 -21.07 19.94
N ALA A 139 47.57 -21.21 18.66
CA ALA A 139 48.52 -21.07 17.55
C ALA A 139 49.02 -19.62 17.35
N CYS A 140 48.29 -18.64 17.87
CA CYS A 140 48.57 -17.21 17.72
C CYS A 140 49.03 -16.52 19.01
N GLU A 141 49.47 -17.27 20.02
CA GLU A 141 49.85 -16.75 21.35
C GLU A 141 50.90 -15.62 21.29
N GLU A 142 51.79 -15.66 20.29
CA GLU A 142 52.88 -14.70 20.09
C GLU A 142 52.43 -13.35 19.47
N SER A 143 51.15 -13.19 19.12
CA SER A 143 50.61 -12.00 18.44
C SER A 143 49.47 -11.34 19.26
N PRO A 144 49.78 -10.51 20.27
CA PRO A 144 48.79 -9.98 21.21
C PRO A 144 47.71 -9.09 20.56
N ASP A 145 48.05 -8.31 19.53
CA ASP A 145 47.08 -7.49 18.80
C ASP A 145 46.08 -8.33 18.00
N LEU A 146 46.56 -9.41 17.37
CA LEU A 146 45.70 -10.37 16.66
C LEU A 146 44.82 -11.13 17.64
N LEU A 147 45.33 -11.54 18.81
CA LEU A 147 44.53 -12.23 19.84
C LEU A 147 43.39 -11.36 20.36
N ARG A 148 43.64 -10.06 20.59
CA ARG A 148 42.59 -9.12 20.98
C ARG A 148 41.54 -8.99 19.90
N CYS A 149 41.97 -8.80 18.65
CA CYS A 149 41.06 -8.68 17.51
C CYS A 149 40.24 -9.96 17.26
N LEU A 150 40.88 -11.14 17.34
CA LEU A 150 40.21 -12.44 17.22
C LEU A 150 39.15 -12.57 18.32
N ARG A 151 39.52 -12.25 19.56
CA ARG A 151 38.62 -12.28 20.72
C ARG A 151 37.45 -11.31 20.54
N ASP A 152 37.67 -10.07 20.13
CA ASP A 152 36.60 -9.08 19.90
C ASP A 152 35.60 -9.52 18.81
N LEU A 153 36.11 -10.13 17.73
CA LEU A 153 35.27 -10.64 16.63
C LEU A 153 34.49 -11.90 17.03
N THR A 154 35.04 -12.76 17.88
CA THR A 154 34.38 -13.98 18.38
C THR A 154 33.50 -13.76 19.62
N ASP A 155 33.80 -12.75 20.45
CA ASP A 155 33.08 -12.41 21.69
C ASP A 155 31.70 -11.79 21.41
N SER A 156 31.46 -11.32 20.18
CA SER A 156 30.14 -10.81 19.77
C SER A 156 29.02 -11.87 19.70
N VAL A 157 29.29 -13.12 20.11
CA VAL A 157 28.27 -14.20 20.14
C VAL A 157 28.06 -14.85 21.53
N VAL A 158 28.92 -14.65 22.54
CA VAL A 158 28.61 -15.10 23.92
C VAL A 158 29.27 -14.21 24.97
N SER A 159 28.58 -13.14 25.37
CA SER A 159 28.70 -12.58 26.73
C SER A 159 27.32 -12.61 27.34
N THR A 160 27.04 -13.62 28.18
CA THR A 160 25.87 -13.56 29.06
C THR A 160 26.16 -12.51 30.11
N ASP A 161 25.48 -11.36 30.01
CA ASP A 161 25.47 -10.37 31.09
C ASP A 161 24.92 -11.04 32.36
N THR A 162 25.81 -11.54 33.22
CA THR A 162 25.45 -12.25 34.46
C THR A 162 24.85 -11.31 35.49
N LEU A 163 25.11 -10.00 35.36
CA LEU A 163 24.62 -8.97 36.28
C LEU A 163 23.10 -8.80 36.19
N LYS A 164 22.50 -9.07 35.02
CA LYS A 164 21.05 -9.00 34.85
C LYS A 164 20.28 -10.02 35.69
N TYR A 165 20.94 -11.10 36.12
CA TYR A 165 20.36 -12.15 36.95
C TYR A 165 20.55 -11.92 38.46
N LEU A 166 21.20 -10.82 38.87
CA LEU A 166 21.29 -10.43 40.29
C LEU A 166 19.93 -10.39 41.03
N PRO A 167 18.82 -9.95 40.40
CA PRO A 167 17.52 -10.00 41.06
C PRO A 167 17.07 -11.43 41.41
N CYS A 168 17.47 -12.44 40.63
CA CYS A 168 17.12 -13.84 40.90
C CYS A 168 17.74 -14.35 42.20
N CYS A 169 18.86 -13.79 42.67
CA CYS A 169 19.46 -14.15 43.95
C CYS A 169 18.52 -13.91 45.14
N ARG A 170 17.53 -13.02 44.98
CA ARG A 170 16.55 -12.67 46.01
C ARG A 170 15.35 -13.62 46.05
N GLU A 171 15.20 -14.48 45.05
CA GLU A 171 14.12 -15.47 44.97
C GLU A 171 14.45 -16.75 45.75
N SER A 172 15.66 -16.86 46.30
CA SER A 172 16.06 -18.01 47.12
C SER A 172 15.37 -17.98 48.49
N ASN A 173 14.87 -19.14 48.90
CA ASN A 173 14.32 -19.36 50.24
C ASN A 173 15.40 -19.67 51.29
N ARG A 174 16.68 -19.77 50.90
CA ARG A 174 17.82 -20.06 51.78
C ARG A 174 18.58 -18.78 52.13
N GLN A 175 18.73 -18.51 53.43
CA GLN A 175 19.39 -17.29 53.92
C GLN A 175 20.88 -17.18 53.53
N GLU A 176 21.56 -18.30 53.30
CA GLU A 176 22.99 -18.37 52.97
C GLU A 176 23.25 -18.24 51.45
N CYS A 177 22.25 -18.54 50.62
CA CYS A 177 22.38 -18.57 49.15
C CYS A 177 22.45 -17.17 48.53
N GLN A 178 21.67 -16.21 49.02
CA GLN A 178 21.59 -14.86 48.45
C GLN A 178 22.98 -14.16 48.35
N PRO A 179 23.78 -14.05 49.44
CA PRO A 179 25.08 -13.38 49.36
C PRO A 179 26.11 -14.16 48.53
N THR A 180 26.03 -15.50 48.48
CA THR A 180 26.90 -16.30 47.61
C THR A 180 26.52 -16.12 46.15
N CYS A 181 25.22 -16.09 45.83
CA CYS A 181 24.73 -15.86 44.48
C CYS A 181 25.12 -14.49 43.93
N GLU A 182 24.94 -13.42 44.72
CA GLU A 182 25.33 -12.08 44.30
C GLU A 182 26.85 -11.96 44.08
N ARG A 183 27.66 -12.71 44.83
CA ARG A 183 29.11 -12.76 44.69
C ARG A 183 29.53 -13.49 43.42
N VAL A 184 29.02 -14.72 43.21
CA VAL A 184 29.36 -15.59 42.08
C VAL A 184 28.96 -14.95 40.75
N LEU A 185 27.76 -14.34 40.66
CA LEU A 185 27.31 -13.65 39.44
C LEU A 185 28.13 -12.39 39.11
N ARG A 186 28.79 -11.78 40.10
CA ARG A 186 29.68 -10.62 39.89
C ARG A 186 31.11 -11.02 39.55
N SER A 187 31.57 -12.20 39.97
CA SER A 187 32.95 -12.65 39.79
C SER A 187 33.16 -13.55 38.58
N THR A 188 32.15 -14.35 38.21
CA THR A 188 32.31 -15.46 37.27
C THR A 188 31.36 -15.28 36.09
N GLN A 189 31.89 -15.29 34.86
CA GLN A 189 31.11 -15.13 33.62
C GLN A 189 30.88 -16.44 32.87
N VAL A 190 31.33 -17.57 33.43
CA VAL A 190 31.26 -18.90 32.83
C VAL A 190 30.10 -19.69 33.45
N LEU A 191 29.12 -20.08 32.62
CA LEU A 191 27.84 -20.65 33.08
C LEU A 191 28.00 -21.94 33.90
N GLN A 192 28.95 -22.80 33.52
CA GLN A 192 29.19 -24.08 34.19
C GLN A 192 29.74 -23.86 35.62
N GLU A 193 30.71 -22.95 35.76
CA GLU A 193 31.32 -22.61 37.04
C GLU A 193 30.35 -21.88 37.97
N ILE A 194 29.41 -21.10 37.42
CA ILE A 194 28.34 -20.45 38.18
C ILE A 194 27.40 -21.50 38.80
N VAL A 195 26.98 -22.51 38.03
CA VAL A 195 26.07 -23.55 38.53
C VAL A 195 26.74 -24.38 39.62
N ASP A 196 27.98 -24.79 39.40
CA ASP A 196 28.74 -25.59 40.38
C ASP A 196 28.98 -24.79 41.68
N ALA A 197 29.35 -23.52 41.59
CA ALA A 197 29.58 -22.67 42.77
C ALA A 197 28.30 -22.29 43.53
N LEU A 198 27.14 -22.32 42.86
CA LEU A 198 25.85 -22.07 43.49
C LEU A 198 25.29 -23.34 44.15
N GLU A 199 25.61 -24.54 43.65
CA GLU A 199 25.06 -25.79 44.16
C GLU A 199 25.38 -26.02 45.65
N ASP A 200 26.57 -25.60 46.10
CA ASP A 200 27.02 -25.75 47.49
C ASP A 200 26.11 -25.03 48.50
N ASP A 201 25.79 -23.74 48.26
CA ASP A 201 25.02 -22.91 49.20
C ASP A 201 23.53 -22.80 48.82
N CYS A 202 23.19 -22.93 47.53
CA CYS A 202 21.82 -22.80 47.00
C CYS A 202 21.14 -24.16 46.74
N GLY A 203 21.89 -25.27 46.78
CA GLY A 203 21.40 -26.62 46.51
C GLY A 203 21.31 -26.95 45.01
N ALA A 204 21.18 -28.23 44.68
CA ALA A 204 21.15 -28.68 43.28
C ALA A 204 20.03 -28.01 42.45
N PRO A 205 20.22 -27.81 41.14
CA PRO A 205 19.21 -27.18 40.28
C PRO A 205 17.92 -28.01 40.20
N VAL A 206 16.82 -27.49 40.76
CA VAL A 206 15.49 -28.11 40.70
C VAL A 206 14.53 -27.25 39.88
N ILE A 207 13.92 -27.84 38.84
CA ILE A 207 13.06 -27.13 37.86
C ILE A 207 11.82 -26.49 38.51
N HIS A 208 11.41 -26.94 39.70
CA HIS A 208 10.23 -26.42 40.42
C HIS A 208 10.58 -25.35 41.48
N ASP A 209 11.85 -25.06 41.70
CA ASP A 209 12.30 -24.05 42.67
C ASP A 209 12.29 -22.66 42.03
N GLY A 210 11.69 -21.67 42.72
CA GLY A 210 11.53 -20.30 42.21
C GLY A 210 12.86 -19.59 41.91
N PHE A 211 13.91 -19.90 42.69
CA PHE A 211 15.26 -19.38 42.46
C PHE A 211 15.83 -19.92 41.14
N TRP A 212 15.85 -21.24 40.96
CA TRP A 212 16.38 -21.88 39.75
C TRP A 212 15.53 -21.58 38.51
N GLN A 213 14.20 -21.47 38.65
CA GLN A 213 13.31 -21.05 37.59
C GLN A 213 13.61 -19.63 37.09
N CYS A 214 14.05 -18.73 37.97
CA CYS A 214 14.39 -17.35 37.59
C CYS A 214 15.55 -17.31 36.58
N PHE A 215 16.56 -18.18 36.72
CA PHE A 215 17.67 -18.31 35.76
C PHE A 215 17.26 -19.04 34.47
N LEU A 216 16.29 -19.94 34.55
CA LEU A 216 15.76 -20.71 33.41
C LEU A 216 14.75 -19.92 32.57
N LYS A 217 14.26 -18.77 33.04
CA LYS A 217 13.59 -17.78 32.20
C LYS A 217 14.62 -17.24 31.21
N LYS A 218 14.78 -17.96 30.08
CA LYS A 218 15.48 -17.44 28.91
C LYS A 218 14.91 -16.04 28.60
N ASP A 219 15.76 -15.17 28.07
CA ASP A 219 15.33 -14.14 27.11
C ASP A 219 14.82 -14.82 25.83
N THR A 220 13.87 -15.74 25.98
CA THR A 220 12.90 -15.97 24.93
C THR A 220 12.25 -14.61 24.75
N PRO A 221 12.30 -14.01 23.54
CA PRO A 221 11.31 -12.99 23.23
C PRO A 221 9.99 -13.58 23.69
N PRO A 222 9.19 -12.87 24.50
CA PRO A 222 7.89 -13.40 24.87
C PRO A 222 7.28 -13.90 23.56
N GLU A 223 6.77 -15.13 23.54
CA GLU A 223 5.85 -15.52 22.47
C GLU A 223 4.99 -14.28 22.25
N PRO A 224 5.01 -13.66 21.07
CA PRO A 224 4.24 -12.47 20.88
C PRO A 224 2.81 -12.98 20.99
N LYS A 225 2.21 -12.86 22.18
CA LYS A 225 0.87 -12.33 22.24
C LYS A 225 1.00 -11.07 21.44
N ASP A 226 0.61 -11.16 20.17
CA ASP A 226 0.56 -10.04 19.25
C ASP A 226 -0.19 -8.97 20.01
N LEU A 227 0.55 -8.06 20.66
CA LEU A 227 -0.08 -7.02 21.46
C LEU A 227 -0.65 -6.11 20.39
N ILE A 228 -1.95 -6.30 20.15
CA ILE A 228 -2.73 -5.50 19.23
C ILE A 228 -2.88 -4.16 19.96
N PRO A 229 -2.39 -3.06 19.37
CA PRO A 229 -2.58 -1.74 19.95
C PRO A 229 -4.06 -1.41 20.15
N HIS A 230 -4.35 -0.54 21.12
CA HIS A 230 -5.72 -0.11 21.42
C HIS A 230 -6.44 0.47 20.19
N ASP A 231 -5.77 1.33 19.41
CA ASP A 231 -6.29 1.85 18.15
C ASP A 231 -5.17 2.05 17.11
N ILE A 232 -5.05 1.11 16.19
CA ILE A 232 -4.05 1.12 15.11
C ILE A 232 -4.30 2.29 14.16
N SER A 233 -5.56 2.67 13.94
CA SER A 233 -5.92 3.76 13.03
C SER A 233 -5.39 5.09 13.56
N LYS A 234 -5.58 5.35 14.86
CA LYS A 234 -5.04 6.55 15.52
C LYS A 234 -3.52 6.52 15.65
N LEU A 235 -2.90 5.35 15.75
CA LEU A 235 -1.44 5.22 15.68
C LEU A 235 -0.85 5.66 14.33
N HIS A 236 -1.56 5.48 13.22
CA HIS A 236 -1.12 6.04 11.92
C HIS A 236 -1.14 7.57 11.96
N CYS A 237 -2.11 8.17 12.64
CA CYS A 237 -2.14 9.62 12.85
C CYS A 237 -0.99 10.11 13.72
N CYS A 238 -0.57 9.35 14.74
CA CYS A 238 0.58 9.72 15.58
C CYS A 238 1.88 9.94 14.77
N GLN A 239 2.03 9.31 13.60
CA GLN A 239 3.18 9.56 12.71
C GLN A 239 3.15 10.93 12.04
N LYS A 240 1.98 11.59 11.99
CA LYS A 240 1.79 12.94 11.44
C LYS A 240 2.00 14.06 12.46
N ALA A 241 2.24 13.71 13.73
CA ALA A 241 2.55 14.68 14.77
C ALA A 241 3.80 15.49 14.43
N ALA A 242 3.72 16.81 14.59
CA ALA A 242 4.78 17.74 14.28
C ALA A 242 5.89 17.72 15.35
N THR A 243 5.50 17.60 16.62
CA THR A 243 6.41 17.61 17.78
C THR A 243 6.69 16.19 18.31
N ILE A 244 7.91 15.99 18.82
CA ILE A 244 8.33 14.72 19.43
C ILE A 244 7.46 14.37 20.65
N ASN A 245 7.11 15.39 21.45
CA ASN A 245 6.34 15.22 22.67
C ASN A 245 4.94 14.69 22.36
N CYS A 246 4.22 15.34 21.43
CA CYS A 246 2.89 14.89 21.03
C CYS A 246 2.93 13.57 20.28
N ARG A 247 3.96 13.32 19.46
CA ARG A 247 4.17 12.00 18.85
C ARG A 247 4.27 10.91 19.93
N ARG A 248 5.17 11.07 20.92
CA ARG A 248 5.36 10.05 21.96
C ARG A 248 4.09 9.85 22.78
N LEU A 249 3.49 10.95 23.24
CA LEU A 249 2.26 10.90 24.04
C LEU A 249 1.11 10.23 23.28
N CYS A 250 0.96 10.53 21.98
CA CYS A 250 -0.03 9.88 21.10
C CYS A 250 0.21 8.36 21.00
N PHE A 251 1.46 7.94 20.73
CA PHE A 251 1.81 6.52 20.68
C PHE A 251 1.56 5.83 22.03
N ASP A 252 1.91 6.46 23.14
CA ASP A 252 1.67 5.93 24.49
C ASP A 252 0.17 5.76 24.75
N THR A 253 -0.65 6.74 24.35
CA THR A 253 -2.12 6.72 24.49
C THR A 253 -2.79 5.61 23.68
N PHE A 254 -2.48 5.47 22.39
CA PHE A 254 -3.20 4.54 21.51
C PHE A 254 -2.56 3.16 21.40
N ASN A 255 -1.42 2.93 22.05
CA ASN A 255 -0.83 1.60 22.16
C ASN A 255 -1.44 0.83 23.34
N THR A 256 -1.10 1.20 24.58
CA THR A 256 -1.61 0.54 25.80
C THR A 256 -2.07 1.50 26.89
N GLY A 257 -1.71 2.78 26.80
CA GLY A 257 -1.86 3.78 27.87
C GLY A 257 -3.12 4.64 27.81
N TRP A 258 -4.17 4.22 27.10
CA TRP A 258 -5.39 5.04 26.87
C TRP A 258 -5.95 5.62 28.18
N GLN A 259 -6.16 4.76 29.19
CA GLN A 259 -6.77 5.12 30.48
C GLN A 259 -5.98 6.20 31.24
N THR A 260 -4.65 6.23 31.08
CA THR A 260 -3.77 7.10 31.88
C THR A 260 -3.35 8.37 31.16
N THR A 261 -3.22 8.34 29.83
CA THR A 261 -2.59 9.42 29.06
C THR A 261 -3.56 10.22 28.18
N TRP A 262 -4.79 9.73 27.94
CA TRP A 262 -5.76 10.38 27.06
C TRP A 262 -6.03 11.85 27.39
N GLN A 263 -6.34 12.16 28.66
CA GLN A 263 -6.66 13.53 29.08
C GLN A 263 -5.51 14.51 28.80
N LYS A 264 -4.28 14.05 29.03
CA LYS A 264 -3.07 14.83 28.77
C LYS A 264 -2.85 15.02 27.26
N PHE A 265 -3.03 13.96 26.48
CA PHE A 265 -2.94 14.02 25.02
C PHE A 265 -3.95 14.99 24.43
N TYR A 266 -5.20 14.92 24.88
CA TYR A 266 -6.29 15.77 24.41
C TYR A 266 -6.00 17.26 24.68
N SER A 267 -5.58 17.59 25.89
CA SER A 267 -5.36 19.00 26.28
C SER A 267 -4.07 19.61 25.71
N GLU A 268 -2.98 18.84 25.67
CA GLU A 268 -1.66 19.36 25.26
C GLU A 268 -1.44 19.31 23.73
N CYS A 269 -2.05 18.35 23.02
CA CYS A 269 -1.73 18.12 21.60
C CYS A 269 -2.86 18.43 20.64
N LEU A 270 -4.09 17.96 20.87
CA LEU A 270 -5.17 18.14 19.90
C LEU A 270 -5.65 19.61 19.79
N GLY A 271 -5.40 20.42 20.82
CA GLY A 271 -5.66 21.86 20.82
C GLY A 271 -4.48 22.73 20.37
N ASP A 272 -3.31 22.15 20.09
CA ASP A 272 -2.11 22.90 19.70
C ASP A 272 -2.17 23.26 18.20
N PRO A 273 -2.07 24.55 17.82
CA PRO A 273 -2.03 24.97 16.41
C PRO A 273 -0.82 24.42 15.62
N GLN A 274 0.24 23.93 16.27
CA GLN A 274 1.33 23.24 15.59
C GLN A 274 0.97 21.81 15.15
N GLU A 275 -0.02 21.20 15.81
CA GLU A 275 -0.42 19.80 15.62
C GLU A 275 -1.66 19.64 14.71
N ILE A 276 -1.95 20.62 13.85
CA ILE A 276 -3.12 20.60 12.95
C ILE A 276 -3.18 19.33 12.08
N ARG A 277 -2.04 18.85 11.58
CA ARG A 277 -2.00 17.63 10.77
C ARG A 277 -2.37 16.38 11.57
N LEU A 278 -2.03 16.35 12.85
CA LEU A 278 -2.39 15.27 13.76
C LEU A 278 -3.89 15.33 14.08
N SER A 279 -4.42 16.51 14.43
CA SER A 279 -5.83 16.68 14.79
C SER A 279 -6.76 16.40 13.60
N GLU A 280 -6.46 16.93 12.41
CA GLU A 280 -7.23 16.63 11.19
C GLU A 280 -7.21 15.13 10.85
N CYS A 281 -6.10 14.44 11.10
CA CYS A 281 -6.03 13.00 10.91
C CYS A 281 -6.91 12.25 11.90
N MET A 282 -6.93 12.67 13.17
CA MET A 282 -7.82 12.08 14.18
C MET A 282 -9.29 12.27 13.80
N ASP A 283 -9.67 13.47 13.35
CA ASP A 283 -11.01 13.75 12.81
C ASP A 283 -11.33 12.86 11.59
N ASP A 284 -10.37 12.62 10.70
CA ASP A 284 -10.52 11.72 9.54
C ASP A 284 -10.74 10.25 9.92
N VAL A 285 -10.10 9.78 10.98
CA VAL A 285 -10.28 8.42 11.51
C VAL A 285 -11.63 8.28 12.20
N ASP A 286 -12.00 9.25 13.04
CA ASP A 286 -13.24 9.21 13.81
C ASP A 286 -14.47 9.35 12.89
N ALA A 287 -14.40 10.26 11.91
CA ALA A 287 -15.50 10.52 10.97
C ALA A 287 -14.98 10.97 9.59
N PRO A 288 -14.77 10.04 8.63
CA PRO A 288 -14.30 10.37 7.30
C PRO A 288 -15.34 11.15 6.49
N CYS A 289 -14.88 12.08 5.66
CA CYS A 289 -15.76 12.88 4.81
C CYS A 289 -16.50 12.02 3.77
N SER A 290 -17.82 12.23 3.66
CA SER A 290 -18.72 11.53 2.75
C SER A 290 -19.57 12.51 1.95
N LEU A 291 -19.95 12.15 0.71
CA LEU A 291 -20.75 13.02 -0.16
C LEU A 291 -22.22 13.04 0.28
N GLY A 292 -22.78 14.24 0.30
CA GLY A 292 -24.19 14.48 0.56
C GLY A 292 -24.55 14.59 2.03
N CYS A 293 -25.63 15.35 2.28
CA CYS A 293 -26.27 15.40 3.59
C CYS A 293 -27.78 15.59 3.46
N ALA A 294 -28.53 14.83 4.25
CA ALA A 294 -29.99 14.84 4.27
C ALA A 294 -30.52 14.36 5.64
N GLY A 295 -31.77 14.70 5.95
CA GLY A 295 -32.47 14.21 7.14
C GLY A 295 -32.23 15.02 8.41
N LEU A 296 -31.58 16.18 8.34
CA LEU A 296 -31.39 17.09 9.47
C LEU A 296 -32.64 17.95 9.68
N THR A 297 -33.04 18.15 10.94
CA THR A 297 -34.21 18.95 11.31
C THR A 297 -33.81 20.34 11.80
N TYR A 298 -32.88 20.42 12.75
CA TYR A 298 -32.41 21.68 13.30
C TYR A 298 -31.47 22.39 12.32
N CYS A 299 -30.46 21.69 11.83
CA CYS A 299 -29.47 22.13 10.85
C CYS A 299 -29.93 21.92 9.41
N SER A 300 -31.22 22.15 9.13
CA SER A 300 -31.85 21.88 7.84
C SER A 300 -31.27 22.67 6.66
N GLN A 301 -30.52 23.75 6.90
CA GLN A 301 -29.80 24.50 5.86
C GLN A 301 -28.62 23.72 5.23
N LEU A 302 -28.18 22.64 5.88
CA LEU A 302 -27.15 21.73 5.38
C LEU A 302 -27.71 20.57 4.53
N ASN A 303 -29.04 20.36 4.54
CA ASN A 303 -29.68 19.37 3.70
C ASN A 303 -29.63 19.77 2.22
N ASN A 304 -29.86 18.78 1.34
CA ASN A 304 -29.97 18.95 -0.12
C ASN A 304 -28.68 19.53 -0.73
N ARG A 305 -27.54 18.98 -0.29
CA ARG A 305 -26.19 19.31 -0.78
C ARG A 305 -25.44 18.05 -1.22
N PRO A 306 -25.92 17.31 -2.24
CA PRO A 306 -25.39 16.00 -2.67
C PRO A 306 -23.94 16.03 -3.19
N THR A 307 -23.44 17.20 -3.59
CA THR A 307 -22.06 17.37 -4.11
C THR A 307 -21.07 17.88 -3.06
N THR A 308 -21.55 18.19 -1.85
CA THR A 308 -20.72 18.67 -0.74
C THR A 308 -20.33 17.50 0.16
N LEU A 309 -19.14 17.59 0.78
CA LEU A 309 -18.64 16.58 1.72
C LEU A 309 -19.00 16.94 3.16
N PHE A 310 -19.33 15.95 3.98
CA PHE A 310 -19.63 16.09 5.41
C PHE A 310 -19.05 14.93 6.22
N ARG A 311 -18.60 15.19 7.46
CA ARG A 311 -18.14 14.14 8.38
C ARG A 311 -19.27 13.52 9.17
N SER A 312 -20.21 14.34 9.67
CA SER A 312 -21.22 13.89 10.64
C SER A 312 -22.62 14.35 10.25
N CYS A 313 -23.08 13.91 9.08
CA CYS A 313 -24.48 14.11 8.68
C CYS A 313 -25.39 13.07 9.38
N THR A 314 -25.65 13.27 10.68
CA THR A 314 -26.44 12.36 11.51
C THR A 314 -27.44 13.11 12.38
N ALA A 315 -28.51 12.43 12.80
CA ALA A 315 -29.48 12.98 13.75
C ALA A 315 -28.85 13.33 15.11
N GLN A 316 -27.79 12.61 15.51
CA GLN A 316 -27.04 12.89 16.73
C GLN A 316 -26.31 14.24 16.64
N ALA A 317 -25.60 14.48 15.54
CA ALA A 317 -24.93 15.77 15.31
C ALA A 317 -25.94 16.94 15.22
N ASP A 318 -27.11 16.69 14.64
CA ASP A 318 -28.23 17.66 14.59
C ASP A 318 -28.71 18.05 15.99
N LEU A 319 -28.87 17.05 16.87
CA LEU A 319 -29.28 17.23 18.25
C LEU A 319 -28.20 17.95 19.08
N GLU A 320 -26.94 17.57 18.94
CA GLU A 320 -25.83 18.22 19.65
C GLU A 320 -25.70 19.70 19.27
N ALA A 321 -25.86 20.03 17.99
CA ALA A 321 -25.91 21.42 17.55
C ALA A 321 -27.08 22.18 18.17
N HIS A 322 -28.25 21.54 18.32
CA HIS A 322 -29.41 22.14 18.98
C HIS A 322 -29.15 22.41 20.47
N LEU A 323 -28.60 21.42 21.17
CA LEU A 323 -28.27 21.52 22.60
C LEU A 323 -27.21 22.59 22.86
N ALA A 324 -26.15 22.66 22.05
CA ALA A 324 -25.10 23.67 22.20
C ALA A 324 -25.65 25.12 22.13
N VAL A 325 -26.62 25.37 21.24
CA VAL A 325 -27.27 26.69 21.14
C VAL A 325 -28.26 26.92 22.29
N ALA A 326 -28.91 25.88 22.80
CA ALA A 326 -29.81 25.98 23.93
C ALA A 326 -29.07 26.28 25.25
N GLU A 327 -27.96 25.59 25.52
CA GLU A 327 -27.11 25.83 26.69
C GLU A 327 -26.53 27.24 26.70
N GLN A 328 -26.10 27.73 25.52
CA GLN A 328 -25.62 29.09 25.33
C GLN A 328 -26.64 30.15 25.80
N LYS A 329 -27.94 29.94 25.55
CA LYS A 329 -28.99 30.86 26.00
C LYS A 329 -29.13 30.93 27.52
N GLY A 330 -28.78 29.85 28.22
CA GLY A 330 -28.89 29.76 29.68
C GLY A 330 -27.69 30.37 30.43
N SER A 331 -26.47 30.14 29.94
CA SER A 331 -25.23 30.53 30.65
C SER A 331 -24.64 31.88 30.20
N GLY A 332 -24.93 32.32 28.97
CA GLY A 332 -24.27 33.49 28.35
C GLY A 332 -22.78 33.27 28.02
N VAL A 333 -22.28 32.04 28.16
CA VAL A 333 -20.88 31.64 27.96
C VAL A 333 -20.84 30.40 27.07
N LEU A 334 -19.92 30.36 26.11
CA LEU A 334 -19.75 29.27 25.16
C LEU A 334 -18.43 28.54 25.43
N LEU A 335 -18.44 27.20 25.45
CA LEU A 335 -17.23 26.41 25.54
C LEU A 335 -16.76 25.99 24.13
N ILE A 336 -15.61 26.47 23.68
CA ILE A 336 -14.96 26.01 22.43
C ILE A 336 -13.57 25.47 22.76
N SER A 337 -13.31 24.20 22.43
CA SER A 337 -12.02 23.54 22.66
C SER A 337 -11.49 23.70 24.10
N GLY A 338 -12.39 23.60 25.08
CA GLY A 338 -12.07 23.74 26.51
C GLY A 338 -11.90 25.18 27.01
N MET A 339 -12.21 26.20 26.20
CA MET A 339 -12.14 27.61 26.58
C MET A 339 -13.53 28.21 26.72
N GLU A 340 -13.77 28.93 27.82
CA GLU A 340 -15.01 29.66 28.06
C GLU A 340 -14.97 31.05 27.39
N LEU A 341 -15.93 31.30 26.51
CA LEU A 341 -16.06 32.52 25.73
C LEU A 341 -17.35 33.26 26.10
N PRO A 342 -17.28 34.44 26.74
CA PRO A 342 -18.46 35.24 27.05
C PRO A 342 -19.03 35.84 25.75
N LEU A 343 -20.34 35.73 25.56
CA LEU A 343 -21.00 36.22 24.35
C LEU A 343 -21.72 37.55 24.58
N LYS A 344 -21.76 38.39 23.54
CA LYS A 344 -22.56 39.62 23.56
C LYS A 344 -24.06 39.29 23.52
N ASN A 345 -24.88 40.23 23.99
CA ASN A 345 -26.34 40.12 23.97
C ASN A 345 -26.90 39.89 22.55
N SER A 346 -28.09 39.28 22.48
CA SER A 346 -28.77 38.80 21.25
C SER A 346 -29.01 39.86 20.17
N THR A 347 -28.93 41.16 20.51
CA THR A 347 -29.06 42.27 19.56
C THR A 347 -27.80 42.52 18.72
N LEU A 348 -26.61 42.18 19.25
CA LEU A 348 -25.32 42.38 18.59
C LEU A 348 -24.82 41.11 17.88
N CYS A 349 -25.32 39.93 18.27
CA CYS A 349 -25.09 38.68 17.56
C CYS A 349 -26.40 37.88 17.44
N PRO A 350 -27.02 37.87 16.25
CA PRO A 350 -28.25 37.12 16.00
C PRO A 350 -28.09 35.63 16.25
N ILE A 351 -29.15 35.02 16.79
CA ILE A 351 -29.22 33.58 17.09
C ILE A 351 -28.96 32.73 15.83
N ASP A 352 -29.36 33.21 14.65
CA ASP A 352 -29.17 32.49 13.39
C ASP A 352 -27.69 32.34 12.99
N ILE A 353 -26.83 33.29 13.36
CA ILE A 353 -25.38 33.18 13.15
C ILE A 353 -24.83 32.06 14.02
N TRP A 354 -25.20 32.05 15.31
CA TRP A 354 -24.76 31.01 16.24
C TRP A 354 -25.29 29.63 15.88
N LYS A 355 -26.55 29.53 15.44
CA LYS A 355 -27.10 28.30 14.88
C LYS A 355 -26.24 27.79 13.73
N SER A 356 -25.84 28.66 12.81
CA SER A 356 -25.01 28.28 11.66
C SER A 356 -23.62 27.78 12.09
N VAL A 357 -23.01 28.45 13.07
CA VAL A 357 -21.71 28.03 13.65
C VAL A 357 -21.84 26.67 14.33
N ALA A 358 -22.84 26.47 15.20
CA ALA A 358 -23.07 25.21 15.89
C ALA A 358 -23.30 24.06 14.89
N CYS A 359 -24.14 24.28 13.88
CA CYS A 359 -24.38 23.31 12.82
C CYS A 359 -23.09 22.96 12.06
N ALA A 360 -22.26 23.95 11.69
CA ALA A 360 -20.99 23.69 11.02
C ALA A 360 -20.00 22.93 11.92
N LEU A 361 -19.97 23.20 13.24
CA LEU A 361 -19.06 22.54 14.17
C LEU A 361 -19.45 21.09 14.48
N HIS A 362 -20.74 20.76 14.51
CA HIS A 362 -21.20 19.39 14.81
C HIS A 362 -21.40 18.54 13.55
N VAL A 363 -22.00 19.09 12.48
CA VAL A 363 -22.20 18.36 11.21
C VAL A 363 -20.91 18.28 10.40
N LYS A 364 -19.98 19.22 10.63
CA LYS A 364 -18.62 19.27 10.06
C LYS A 364 -18.60 19.10 8.53
N PRO A 365 -19.01 20.12 7.76
CA PRO A 365 -18.75 20.13 6.31
C PRO A 365 -17.24 20.01 6.03
N CYS A 366 -16.89 19.47 4.87
CA CYS A 366 -15.50 19.31 4.45
C CYS A 366 -15.23 19.99 3.12
N THR A 367 -13.99 20.42 2.93
CA THR A 367 -13.49 20.88 1.63
C THR A 367 -13.29 19.70 0.66
N ALA A 368 -13.58 19.91 -0.63
CA ALA A 368 -13.36 18.90 -1.67
C ALA A 368 -11.88 18.49 -1.83
N LYS A 369 -10.96 19.45 -1.63
CA LYS A 369 -9.51 19.20 -1.55
C LYS A 369 -9.06 19.34 -0.11
N GLY A 370 -8.21 18.46 0.38
CA GLY A 370 -7.73 18.52 1.75
C GLY A 370 -8.66 17.91 2.80
N HIS A 371 -9.93 17.62 2.45
CA HIS A 371 -10.98 17.16 3.37
C HIS A 371 -11.00 17.88 4.73
N SER A 372 -10.60 19.14 4.78
CA SER A 372 -10.51 19.89 6.03
C SER A 372 -11.91 20.34 6.44
N SER A 373 -12.20 20.25 7.74
CA SER A 373 -13.39 20.85 8.35
C SER A 373 -13.08 22.17 9.05
N LEU A 374 -11.86 22.68 8.91
CA LEU A 374 -11.45 23.96 9.45
C LEU A 374 -12.13 25.10 8.71
N LEU A 375 -12.55 26.12 9.46
CA LEU A 375 -13.22 27.28 8.92
C LEU A 375 -12.22 28.23 8.25
N CYS A 376 -12.68 29.04 7.30
CA CYS A 376 -11.84 30.09 6.73
C CYS A 376 -11.50 31.17 7.77
N ALA A 377 -10.22 31.59 7.81
CA ALA A 377 -9.69 32.46 8.85
C ALA A 377 -10.42 33.81 8.96
N ASP A 378 -10.68 34.45 7.82
CA ASP A 378 -11.38 35.74 7.77
C ASP A 378 -12.81 35.63 8.29
N GLU A 379 -13.51 34.54 7.96
CA GLU A 379 -14.88 34.30 8.41
C GLU A 379 -14.94 33.98 9.91
N CYS A 380 -13.99 33.18 10.42
CA CYS A 380 -13.86 32.93 11.85
C CYS A 380 -13.61 34.25 12.60
N ALA A 381 -12.62 35.03 12.17
CA ALA A 381 -12.26 36.28 12.82
C ALA A 381 -13.44 37.26 12.83
N ARG A 382 -14.20 37.34 11.73
CA ARG A 382 -15.41 38.17 11.62
C ARG A 382 -16.47 37.76 12.65
N VAL A 383 -16.83 36.48 12.71
CA VAL A 383 -17.88 35.98 13.61
C VAL A 383 -17.49 36.17 15.07
N VAL A 384 -16.28 35.75 15.46
CA VAL A 384 -15.81 35.85 16.84
C VAL A 384 -15.69 37.31 17.28
N SER A 385 -15.18 38.20 16.42
CA SER A 385 -15.09 39.64 16.74
C SER A 385 -16.46 40.30 16.91
N SER A 386 -17.45 39.90 16.11
CA SER A 386 -18.81 40.41 16.24
C SER A 386 -19.50 39.92 17.51
N CYS A 387 -19.32 38.65 17.87
CA CYS A 387 -20.20 37.98 18.83
C CYS A 387 -19.60 37.75 20.23
N VAL A 388 -18.28 37.80 20.42
CA VAL A 388 -17.62 37.61 21.73
C VAL A 388 -17.45 38.93 22.47
N GLU A 389 -17.73 38.92 23.77
CA GLU A 389 -17.53 40.05 24.68
C GLU A 389 -16.10 40.05 25.25
N TRP A 390 -15.16 40.58 24.46
CA TRP A 390 -13.72 40.58 24.79
C TRP A 390 -13.33 41.29 26.08
N SER A 391 -14.17 42.18 26.61
CA SER A 391 -13.96 42.82 27.92
C SER A 391 -14.02 41.84 29.09
N ARG A 392 -14.75 40.72 28.93
CA ARG A 392 -14.91 39.67 29.96
C ARG A 392 -14.10 38.41 29.64
N ALA A 393 -13.47 38.37 28.47
CA ALA A 393 -12.64 37.24 28.08
C ALA A 393 -11.29 37.27 28.83
N PRO A 394 -10.62 36.12 29.02
CA PRO A 394 -9.29 36.08 29.60
C PRO A 394 -8.31 37.00 28.84
N PRO A 395 -7.50 37.82 29.52
CA PRO A 395 -6.68 38.85 28.87
C PRO A 395 -5.60 38.30 27.91
N ALA A 396 -5.23 37.02 28.06
CA ALA A 396 -4.32 36.33 27.15
C ALA A 396 -4.99 35.83 25.86
N LEU A 397 -6.33 35.84 25.78
CA LEU A 397 -7.09 35.27 24.67
C LEU A 397 -7.53 36.37 23.69
N THR A 398 -7.12 36.24 22.43
CA THR A 398 -7.51 37.15 21.35
C THR A 398 -8.32 36.43 20.27
N ALA A 399 -9.07 37.17 19.46
CA ALA A 399 -9.82 36.62 18.32
C ALA A 399 -8.94 35.79 17.38
N ARG A 400 -7.72 36.28 17.12
CA ARG A 400 -6.74 35.58 16.27
C ARG A 400 -6.22 34.31 16.92
N ALA A 401 -5.91 34.33 18.22
CA ALA A 401 -5.44 33.15 18.95
C ALA A 401 -6.51 32.05 19.02
N LEU A 402 -7.79 32.42 19.18
CA LEU A 402 -8.90 31.47 19.12
C LEU A 402 -9.07 30.89 17.71
N CYS A 403 -9.13 31.74 16.69
CA CYS A 403 -9.31 31.29 15.30
C CYS A 403 -8.13 30.46 14.80
N ALA A 404 -6.90 30.72 15.26
CA ALA A 404 -5.73 29.92 14.91
C ALA A 404 -5.87 28.42 15.25
N ARG A 405 -6.78 28.04 16.17
CA ARG A 405 -7.11 26.63 16.47
C ARG A 405 -8.20 26.03 15.58
N LEU A 406 -8.99 26.86 14.91
CA LEU A 406 -10.17 26.47 14.12
C LEU A 406 -9.98 26.68 12.62
N THR A 407 -8.85 27.24 12.21
CA THR A 407 -8.58 27.67 10.83
C THR A 407 -7.23 27.13 10.37
N PRO A 408 -7.02 26.86 9.07
CA PRO A 408 -5.74 26.38 8.58
C PRO A 408 -4.59 27.38 8.85
N ALA A 409 -3.38 26.87 9.11
CA ALA A 409 -2.20 27.72 9.35
C ALA A 409 -1.69 28.44 8.09
N ALA A 410 -1.86 27.84 6.91
CA ALA A 410 -1.45 28.44 5.64
C ALA A 410 -2.64 29.16 4.97
N ALA A 411 -2.45 30.41 4.57
CA ALA A 411 -3.51 31.23 3.95
C ALA A 411 -4.06 30.65 2.64
N THR A 412 -3.29 29.83 1.92
CA THR A 412 -3.70 29.16 0.68
C THR A 412 -4.28 27.77 0.90
N ALA A 413 -4.34 27.29 2.14
CA ALA A 413 -4.90 25.98 2.43
C ALA A 413 -6.42 25.97 2.22
N PRO A 414 -7.01 24.85 1.77
CA PRO A 414 -8.46 24.73 1.63
C PRO A 414 -9.13 24.92 3.00
N CYS A 415 -10.21 25.71 3.04
CA CYS A 415 -11.01 25.94 4.24
C CYS A 415 -12.51 25.93 3.91
N VAL A 416 -13.33 25.72 4.94
CA VAL A 416 -14.79 25.75 4.84
C VAL A 416 -15.30 27.20 4.96
N PRO A 417 -15.94 27.76 3.93
CA PRO A 417 -16.60 29.07 4.02
C PRO A 417 -17.94 28.92 4.76
N LEU A 418 -18.04 29.48 5.96
CA LEU A 418 -19.23 29.37 6.81
C LEU A 418 -20.45 30.01 6.13
N GLN A 419 -20.25 31.11 5.40
CA GLN A 419 -21.32 31.86 4.72
C GLN A 419 -22.14 30.99 3.75
N HIS A 420 -21.53 29.99 3.11
CA HIS A 420 -22.23 29.05 2.22
C HIS A 420 -23.29 28.20 2.94
N TYR A 421 -23.16 28.05 4.26
CA TYR A 421 -24.00 27.20 5.11
C TYR A 421 -24.93 28.01 6.03
N MET A 422 -24.95 29.33 5.90
CA MET A 422 -25.87 30.19 6.66
C MET A 422 -27.26 30.26 5.99
N ALA A 423 -27.33 30.03 4.68
CA ALA A 423 -28.56 29.98 3.92
C ALA A 423 -28.89 28.54 3.47
N HIS A 424 -30.17 28.29 3.21
CA HIS A 424 -30.62 27.03 2.63
C HIS A 424 -29.97 26.79 1.26
N SER A 425 -29.81 25.51 0.89
CA SER A 425 -29.31 25.12 -0.43
C SER A 425 -30.17 25.74 -1.52
N THR A 426 -29.53 26.26 -2.56
CA THR A 426 -30.19 26.75 -3.78
C THR A 426 -30.55 25.60 -4.73
N GLU A 427 -30.05 24.38 -4.47
CA GLU A 427 -30.40 23.20 -5.25
C GLU A 427 -31.83 22.75 -4.90
N PRO A 428 -32.67 22.46 -5.91
CA PRO A 428 -34.03 22.00 -5.65
C PRO A 428 -33.99 20.65 -4.90
N PRO A 429 -34.93 20.40 -3.97
CA PRO A 429 -35.08 19.08 -3.37
C PRO A 429 -35.23 18.03 -4.48
N LEU A 430 -34.56 16.89 -4.34
CA LEU A 430 -34.69 15.80 -5.32
C LEU A 430 -36.10 15.22 -5.21
N LEU A 431 -36.98 15.57 -6.15
CA LEU A 431 -38.41 15.26 -6.12
C LEU A 431 -38.73 13.87 -6.68
N SER A 432 -37.83 13.29 -7.51
CA SER A 432 -38.05 11.99 -8.14
C SER A 432 -37.03 10.93 -7.72
N ALA A 433 -37.46 9.68 -7.57
CA ALA A 433 -36.60 8.54 -7.23
C ALA A 433 -35.49 8.27 -8.27
N LYS A 434 -35.61 8.80 -9.50
CA LYS A 434 -34.59 8.70 -10.56
C LYS A 434 -33.43 9.68 -10.39
N GLU A 435 -33.65 10.79 -9.67
CA GLU A 435 -32.66 11.83 -9.41
C GLU A 435 -31.90 11.61 -8.10
N VAL A 436 -32.42 10.73 -7.23
CA VAL A 436 -31.80 10.39 -5.95
C VAL A 436 -30.52 9.59 -6.17
N VAL A 437 -29.45 10.05 -5.54
CA VAL A 437 -28.18 9.34 -5.42
C VAL A 437 -28.24 8.45 -4.18
N THR A 438 -27.90 7.17 -4.31
CA THR A 438 -28.08 6.20 -3.22
C THR A 438 -26.75 5.80 -2.57
N SER A 439 -26.72 5.82 -1.24
CA SER A 439 -25.62 5.29 -0.41
C SER A 439 -26.18 4.26 0.59
N PRO A 440 -26.35 2.99 0.17
CA PRO A 440 -26.99 1.95 0.99
C PRO A 440 -26.32 1.66 2.34
N CYS A 441 -25.04 2.02 2.49
CA CYS A 441 -24.26 1.79 3.71
C CYS A 441 -24.23 3.02 4.64
N THR A 442 -24.95 4.10 4.29
CA THR A 442 -25.10 5.26 5.19
C THR A 442 -25.88 4.85 6.44
N GLY A 443 -25.40 5.28 7.62
CA GLY A 443 -26.01 4.93 8.90
C GLY A 443 -25.58 3.58 9.48
N SER A 444 -24.53 2.96 8.92
CA SER A 444 -23.93 1.71 9.42
C SER A 444 -24.96 0.58 9.61
N PRO A 445 -25.58 0.07 8.53
CA PRO A 445 -26.68 -0.89 8.62
C PRO A 445 -26.25 -2.32 9.03
N CYS A 446 -24.95 -2.56 9.20
CA CYS A 446 -24.39 -3.84 9.60
C CYS A 446 -23.96 -3.81 11.08
N ASN A 447 -23.83 -4.98 11.68
CA ASN A 447 -23.37 -5.13 13.07
C ASN A 447 -21.93 -4.60 13.24
N SER A 448 -21.52 -4.32 14.48
CA SER A 448 -20.19 -3.78 14.81
C SER A 448 -19.01 -4.65 14.35
N SER A 449 -19.21 -5.97 14.19
CA SER A 449 -18.20 -6.90 13.68
C SER A 449 -18.22 -7.10 12.15
N GLN A 450 -19.05 -6.34 11.43
CA GLN A 450 -19.30 -6.53 10.01
C GLN A 450 -19.13 -5.24 9.21
N LEU A 451 -18.61 -5.38 7.99
CA LEU A 451 -18.47 -4.32 7.01
C LEU A 451 -19.64 -4.36 6.03
N CYS A 452 -20.25 -3.21 5.77
CA CYS A 452 -21.24 -3.06 4.71
C CYS A 452 -20.55 -2.94 3.34
N VAL A 453 -20.89 -3.84 2.41
CA VAL A 453 -20.39 -3.87 1.03
C VAL A 453 -21.57 -3.76 0.06
N PHE A 454 -21.45 -2.90 -0.94
CA PHE A 454 -22.53 -2.69 -1.92
C PHE A 454 -22.72 -3.91 -2.81
N ASN A 455 -23.99 -4.25 -3.05
CA ASN A 455 -24.34 -5.20 -4.08
C ASN A 455 -24.63 -4.47 -5.40
N ARG A 456 -23.58 -4.19 -6.17
CA ARG A 456 -23.68 -3.47 -7.45
C ARG A 456 -24.49 -4.20 -8.52
N ASN A 457 -24.69 -5.52 -8.38
CA ASN A 457 -25.56 -6.27 -9.28
C ASN A 457 -27.04 -5.95 -9.09
N CYS A 458 -27.42 -5.38 -7.94
CA CYS A 458 -28.81 -5.14 -7.57
C CYS A 458 -29.28 -3.69 -7.70
N LEU A 459 -28.67 -2.95 -8.63
CA LEU A 459 -29.03 -1.56 -8.95
C LEU A 459 -30.37 -1.44 -9.69
N HIS A 460 -30.75 -2.40 -10.53
CA HIS A 460 -31.82 -2.25 -11.53
C HIS A 460 -33.25 -2.55 -11.04
N GLY A 461 -33.48 -2.64 -9.73
CA GLY A 461 -34.82 -2.90 -9.16
C GLY A 461 -35.25 -4.37 -9.24
N GLY A 462 -35.82 -4.86 -8.14
CA GLY A 462 -36.20 -6.26 -7.92
C GLY A 462 -36.12 -6.60 -6.43
N ASN A 463 -36.59 -7.79 -6.03
CA ASN A 463 -36.43 -8.31 -4.66
C ASN A 463 -34.97 -8.74 -4.41
N CYS A 464 -34.01 -7.81 -4.47
CA CYS A 464 -32.62 -8.07 -4.19
C CYS A 464 -32.06 -7.11 -3.12
N GLN A 465 -31.23 -7.65 -2.23
CA GLN A 465 -30.53 -6.86 -1.21
C GLN A 465 -29.48 -5.95 -1.86
N ARG A 466 -29.54 -4.64 -1.54
CA ARG A 466 -28.66 -3.59 -2.09
C ARG A 466 -27.26 -3.55 -1.46
N TYR A 467 -27.08 -4.22 -0.33
CA TYR A 467 -25.80 -4.37 0.35
C TYR A 467 -25.72 -5.75 1.01
N HIS A 468 -24.49 -6.18 1.28
CA HIS A 468 -24.17 -7.38 2.04
C HIS A 468 -23.30 -7.00 3.24
N CYS A 469 -23.51 -7.66 4.37
CA CYS A 469 -22.64 -7.53 5.53
C CYS A 469 -21.58 -8.63 5.48
N VAL A 470 -20.30 -8.26 5.43
CA VAL A 470 -19.18 -9.19 5.41
C VAL A 470 -18.40 -9.09 6.72
N ASP A 471 -17.98 -10.20 7.27
CA ASP A 471 -17.21 -10.20 8.53
C ASP A 471 -15.84 -9.54 8.34
N GLY A 472 -15.40 -8.83 9.38
CA GLY A 472 -14.14 -8.11 9.38
C GLY A 472 -13.45 -8.09 10.74
N CYS A 473 -12.20 -7.61 10.76
CA CYS A 473 -11.46 -7.36 11.97
C CYS A 473 -11.44 -5.86 12.28
N PRO A 474 -11.64 -5.47 13.54
CA PRO A 474 -11.37 -4.11 13.97
C PRO A 474 -9.86 -3.85 14.00
N LEU A 475 -9.47 -2.61 13.72
CA LEU A 475 -8.08 -2.16 13.77
C LEU A 475 -7.64 -1.78 15.20
N GLY A 476 -7.94 -2.63 16.19
CA GLY A 476 -7.71 -2.38 17.61
C GLY A 476 -8.97 -2.58 18.45
N ASP A 477 -8.84 -2.56 19.77
CA ASP A 477 -9.95 -2.83 20.70
C ASP A 477 -11.05 -1.76 20.68
N SER A 478 -10.71 -0.51 20.37
CA SER A 478 -11.66 0.62 20.32
C SER A 478 -11.79 1.27 18.95
N ALA A 479 -11.12 0.72 17.93
CA ALA A 479 -11.13 1.28 16.59
C ALA A 479 -12.49 1.09 15.91
N SER A 480 -13.06 2.17 15.39
CA SER A 480 -14.27 2.15 14.54
C SER A 480 -14.01 1.57 13.15
N GLN A 481 -12.74 1.52 12.75
CA GLN A 481 -12.32 1.08 11.42
C GLN A 481 -12.28 -0.45 11.32
N MET A 482 -13.05 -0.98 10.37
CA MET A 482 -13.13 -2.40 10.07
C MET A 482 -12.50 -2.72 8.72
N ILE A 483 -11.82 -3.88 8.65
CA ILE A 483 -11.26 -4.41 7.41
C ILE A 483 -11.76 -5.84 7.17
N PRO A 484 -11.94 -6.26 5.90
CA PRO A 484 -12.45 -7.59 5.61
C PRO A 484 -11.41 -8.67 5.91
N ILE A 485 -11.90 -9.84 6.31
CA ILE A 485 -11.09 -11.03 6.55
C ILE A 485 -10.23 -11.37 5.32
N GLY A 486 -8.98 -11.76 5.55
CA GLY A 486 -7.98 -12.02 4.53
C GLY A 486 -7.14 -10.81 4.13
N SER A 487 -7.49 -9.61 4.59
CA SER A 487 -6.70 -8.39 4.36
C SER A 487 -5.42 -8.36 5.19
N TRP A 488 -4.41 -7.66 4.68
CA TRP A 488 -3.14 -7.43 5.37
C TRP A 488 -3.02 -5.96 5.77
N VAL A 489 -2.65 -5.73 7.03
CA VAL A 489 -2.62 -4.42 7.68
C VAL A 489 -1.21 -4.05 8.05
N ARG A 490 -0.86 -2.78 7.87
CA ARG A 490 0.33 -2.17 8.45
C ARG A 490 -0.01 -1.54 9.80
N VAL A 491 0.74 -1.91 10.82
CA VAL A 491 0.63 -1.39 12.18
C VAL A 491 1.88 -0.57 12.50
N PRO A 492 1.74 0.74 12.76
CA PRO A 492 2.86 1.61 13.12
C PRO A 492 3.53 1.16 14.42
N MET A 493 4.85 1.33 14.48
CA MET A 493 5.64 1.13 15.68
C MET A 493 6.32 2.43 16.11
N LEU A 494 6.48 2.61 17.42
CA LEU A 494 7.21 3.75 17.96
C LEU A 494 8.64 3.78 17.40
N SER A 495 9.03 4.95 16.90
CA SER A 495 10.29 5.19 16.21
C SER A 495 10.64 6.68 16.28
N SER A 496 11.90 7.04 16.04
CA SER A 496 12.34 8.43 15.98
C SER A 496 11.66 9.19 14.83
N LEU A 497 11.67 10.53 14.86
CA LEU A 497 11.04 11.35 13.80
C LEU A 497 11.53 11.02 12.38
N GLN A 498 12.78 10.60 12.26
CA GLN A 498 13.46 10.30 10.99
C GLN A 498 13.28 8.85 10.53
N LYS A 499 12.71 7.96 11.36
CA LYS A 499 12.51 6.55 11.03
C LYS A 499 11.03 6.22 10.98
N ALA A 500 10.67 5.31 10.08
CA ALA A 500 9.35 4.72 10.01
C ALA A 500 9.45 3.20 10.19
N CYS A 501 8.88 2.70 11.28
CA CYS A 501 8.84 1.29 11.63
C CYS A 501 7.39 0.79 11.60
N PHE A 502 7.18 -0.40 11.05
CA PHE A 502 5.87 -1.03 10.96
C PHE A 502 5.99 -2.52 11.22
N LYS A 503 4.92 -3.14 11.73
CA LYS A 503 4.67 -4.57 11.59
C LYS A 503 3.48 -4.79 10.65
N ILE A 504 3.42 -5.91 9.95
CA ILE A 504 2.24 -6.29 9.19
C ILE A 504 1.47 -7.36 9.95
N CYS A 505 0.15 -7.35 9.89
CA CYS A 505 -0.71 -8.36 10.49
C CYS A 505 -1.77 -8.81 9.49
N ARG A 506 -2.23 -10.06 9.59
CA ARG A 506 -3.31 -10.60 8.77
C ARG A 506 -4.63 -10.57 9.53
N CYS A 507 -5.70 -10.10 8.90
CA CYS A 507 -7.04 -10.20 9.45
C CYS A 507 -7.62 -11.60 9.23
N SER A 508 -8.04 -12.23 10.32
CA SER A 508 -8.63 -13.57 10.38
C SER A 508 -9.93 -13.53 11.20
N ASN A 509 -10.67 -14.63 11.24
CA ASN A 509 -11.89 -14.77 12.04
C ASN A 509 -11.65 -14.61 13.56
N LYS A 510 -10.38 -14.63 14.00
CA LYS A 510 -9.94 -14.43 15.39
C LYS A 510 -9.41 -13.02 15.66
N GLY A 511 -9.57 -12.08 14.71
CA GLY A 511 -8.95 -10.76 14.75
C GLY A 511 -7.63 -10.69 13.98
N LEU A 512 -6.77 -9.74 14.35
CA LEU A 512 -5.45 -9.58 13.74
C LEU A 512 -4.48 -10.64 14.29
N VAL A 513 -3.88 -11.41 13.40
CA VAL A 513 -2.97 -12.52 13.72
C VAL A 513 -1.77 -12.50 12.78
N ASP A 514 -0.79 -13.38 13.05
CA ASP A 514 0.40 -13.58 12.22
C ASP A 514 1.19 -12.28 12.02
N CYS A 515 1.37 -11.49 13.08
CA CYS A 515 2.05 -10.20 12.96
C CYS A 515 3.57 -10.36 12.77
N GLN A 516 4.14 -9.70 11.77
CA GLN A 516 5.57 -9.75 11.45
C GLN A 516 6.16 -8.33 11.32
N PRO A 517 7.25 -8.00 12.03
CA PRO A 517 7.90 -6.70 11.89
C PRO A 517 8.50 -6.54 10.48
N LEU A 518 8.34 -5.36 9.90
CA LEU A 518 9.07 -4.94 8.70
C LEU A 518 10.37 -4.26 9.11
N PRO A 519 11.44 -4.37 8.30
CA PRO A 519 12.64 -3.55 8.48
C PRO A 519 12.28 -2.07 8.53
N CYS A 520 12.72 -1.38 9.58
CA CYS A 520 12.54 0.06 9.71
C CYS A 520 13.23 0.80 8.57
N VAL A 521 12.59 1.87 8.09
CA VAL A 521 13.07 2.65 6.95
C VAL A 521 13.38 4.08 7.40
N GLU A 522 14.54 4.60 7.02
CA GLU A 522 14.87 6.02 7.14
C GLU A 522 14.00 6.85 6.18
N LEU A 523 13.41 7.91 6.70
CA LEU A 523 12.59 8.88 5.98
C LEU A 523 13.47 9.95 5.35
N GLU A 524 14.32 9.53 4.42
CA GLU A 524 15.24 10.42 3.71
C GLU A 524 14.49 11.33 2.71
N ASN A 525 15.00 12.56 2.57
CA ASN A 525 14.63 13.47 1.51
C ASN A 525 15.21 13.01 0.17
N CYS A 526 14.59 13.43 -0.93
CA CYS A 526 15.06 13.10 -2.26
C CYS A 526 16.07 14.14 -2.73
N GLN A 527 17.27 13.69 -3.05
CA GLN A 527 18.33 14.53 -3.59
C GLN A 527 18.15 14.68 -5.11
N LEU A 528 17.90 15.90 -5.58
CA LEU A 528 18.02 16.29 -6.98
C LEU A 528 19.32 17.09 -7.16
N HIS A 529 19.82 17.21 -8.40
CA HIS A 529 21.10 17.87 -8.67
C HIS A 529 21.15 19.32 -8.15
N ASP A 530 20.03 20.04 -8.19
CA ASP A 530 19.95 21.47 -7.85
C ASP A 530 19.13 21.76 -6.59
N ARG A 531 18.51 20.75 -5.97
CA ARG A 531 17.55 20.93 -4.88
C ARG A 531 17.33 19.66 -4.06
N GLU A 532 17.14 19.84 -2.76
CA GLU A 532 16.58 18.81 -1.88
C GLU A 532 15.05 18.91 -1.85
N VAL A 533 14.38 17.78 -2.09
CA VAL A 533 12.91 17.65 -2.04
C VAL A 533 12.51 16.88 -0.80
N MET A 534 11.62 17.45 0.00
CA MET A 534 11.26 16.88 1.29
C MET A 534 10.49 15.57 1.14
N GLN A 535 10.61 14.69 2.12
CA GLN A 535 9.80 13.47 2.20
C GLN A 535 8.30 13.77 2.07
N GLY A 536 7.61 13.08 1.15
CA GLY A 536 6.19 13.27 0.87
C GLY A 536 5.86 14.48 -0.01
N GLU A 537 6.85 15.30 -0.39
CA GLU A 537 6.64 16.43 -1.29
C GLU A 537 6.42 15.97 -2.73
N LYS A 538 5.53 16.69 -3.43
CA LYS A 538 5.15 16.46 -4.83
C LYS A 538 5.74 17.56 -5.69
N TYR A 539 6.30 17.18 -6.84
CA TYR A 539 7.00 18.09 -7.74
C TYR A 539 6.89 17.59 -9.18
N TYR A 540 7.38 18.38 -10.12
CA TYR A 540 7.48 18.00 -11.53
C TYR A 540 8.94 17.91 -11.93
N MET A 541 9.29 16.87 -12.67
CA MET A 541 10.53 16.81 -13.44
C MET A 541 10.16 16.92 -14.92
N GLU A 542 10.55 18.03 -15.54
CA GLU A 542 10.05 18.41 -16.86
C GLU A 542 8.51 18.48 -16.88
N CYS A 543 7.85 17.57 -17.60
CA CYS A 543 6.40 17.43 -17.63
C CYS A 543 5.88 16.29 -16.73
N ASN A 544 6.77 15.48 -16.16
CA ASN A 544 6.40 14.28 -15.41
C ASN A 544 6.13 14.62 -13.94
N PRO A 545 4.92 14.32 -13.42
CA PRO A 545 4.64 14.43 -11.99
C PRO A 545 5.45 13.39 -11.20
N CYS A 546 5.95 13.82 -10.04
CA CYS A 546 6.82 13.07 -9.16
C CYS A 546 6.44 13.26 -7.68
N SER A 547 6.79 12.26 -6.86
CA SER A 547 6.69 12.32 -5.41
C SER A 547 7.94 11.75 -4.76
N CYS A 548 8.38 12.35 -3.65
CA CYS A 548 9.47 11.81 -2.83
C CYS A 548 8.95 10.84 -1.76
N ARG A 549 9.55 9.64 -1.66
CA ARG A 549 9.16 8.60 -0.69
C ARG A 549 10.36 7.81 -0.15
N GLY A 550 10.90 8.20 1.01
CA GLY A 550 12.00 7.53 1.72
C GLY A 550 13.26 7.47 0.85
N GLY A 551 13.67 8.63 0.34
CA GLY A 551 14.75 8.82 -0.63
C GLY A 551 14.45 8.33 -2.06
N GLU A 552 13.30 7.68 -2.30
CA GLU A 552 12.91 7.23 -3.64
C GLU A 552 12.14 8.31 -4.40
N ARG A 553 12.54 8.57 -5.64
CA ARG A 553 11.83 9.43 -6.58
C ARG A 553 10.84 8.58 -7.38
N VAL A 554 9.56 8.70 -7.05
CA VAL A 554 8.48 7.99 -7.77
C VAL A 554 7.87 8.93 -8.79
N CYS A 555 8.10 8.68 -10.07
CA CYS A 555 7.71 9.58 -11.16
C CYS A 555 6.95 8.87 -12.26
N ALA A 556 6.07 9.64 -12.92
CA ALA A 556 5.49 9.27 -14.21
C ALA A 556 6.59 9.09 -15.27
N ARG A 557 6.30 8.26 -16.28
CA ARG A 557 7.25 7.90 -17.35
C ARG A 557 6.75 8.35 -18.73
N ARG A 558 6.17 9.55 -18.82
CA ARG A 558 5.66 10.08 -20.07
C ARG A 558 6.78 10.75 -20.87
N ALA A 559 6.72 10.56 -22.19
CA ALA A 559 7.58 11.31 -23.10
C ALA A 559 7.15 12.79 -23.11
N CYS A 560 8.03 13.67 -22.65
CA CYS A 560 7.79 15.11 -22.65
C CYS A 560 8.03 15.69 -24.06
N GLY A 561 7.02 15.60 -24.92
CA GLY A 561 7.02 16.13 -26.28
C GLY A 561 5.65 16.69 -26.69
N ARG A 562 5.62 17.54 -27.73
CA ARG A 562 4.37 18.07 -28.29
C ARG A 562 3.75 17.03 -29.22
N GLY A 563 2.65 16.40 -28.80
CA GLY A 563 1.83 15.53 -29.65
C GLY A 563 1.38 14.25 -28.95
N ALA A 564 0.30 13.64 -29.45
CA ALA A 564 -0.15 12.35 -28.98
C ALA A 564 0.80 11.26 -29.51
N ALA A 565 1.44 10.51 -28.62
CA ALA A 565 2.42 9.48 -28.98
C ALA A 565 2.38 8.30 -28.01
N LEU A 566 2.88 7.15 -28.47
CA LEU A 566 3.14 6.00 -27.60
C LEU A 566 4.56 6.07 -27.02
N PRO A 567 4.82 5.45 -25.85
CA PRO A 567 6.16 5.34 -25.29
C PRO A 567 7.16 4.76 -26.29
N CYS A 568 8.40 5.25 -26.23
CA CYS A 568 9.48 4.89 -27.17
C CYS A 568 9.13 5.12 -28.65
N TYR A 569 8.16 5.99 -28.95
CA TYR A 569 7.65 6.24 -30.31
C TYR A 569 7.19 4.95 -31.03
N CYS A 570 6.66 3.99 -30.28
CA CYS A 570 6.17 2.74 -30.84
C CYS A 570 4.96 2.96 -31.77
N PRO A 571 4.80 2.13 -32.81
CA PRO A 571 3.64 2.22 -33.70
C PRO A 571 2.34 1.76 -32.99
N PRO A 572 1.17 2.31 -33.37
CA PRO A 572 -0.12 2.04 -32.72
C PRO A 572 -0.78 0.71 -33.14
N HIS A 573 0.01 -0.27 -33.58
CA HIS A 573 -0.49 -1.59 -33.98
C HIS A 573 -0.78 -2.48 -32.77
N HIS A 574 -1.85 -3.26 -32.84
CA HIS A 574 -2.17 -4.29 -31.86
C HIS A 574 -1.78 -5.66 -32.43
N LEU A 575 -0.60 -6.14 -32.02
CA LEU A 575 -0.05 -7.45 -32.34
C LEU A 575 0.45 -8.08 -31.03
N PRO A 576 -0.45 -8.64 -30.22
CA PRO A 576 -0.19 -8.88 -28.81
C PRO A 576 0.93 -9.90 -28.61
N VAL A 577 1.80 -9.59 -27.67
CA VAL A 577 2.90 -10.46 -27.25
C VAL A 577 2.84 -10.67 -25.74
N ARG A 578 3.54 -11.70 -25.26
CA ARG A 578 3.71 -11.95 -23.84
C ARG A 578 5.18 -11.87 -23.47
N ALA A 579 5.49 -11.21 -22.35
CA ALA A 579 6.81 -11.28 -21.73
C ALA A 579 6.66 -11.36 -20.21
N HIS A 580 7.37 -12.29 -19.56
CA HIS A 580 7.34 -12.48 -18.10
C HIS A 580 5.92 -12.53 -17.51
N HIS A 581 5.02 -13.31 -18.14
CA HIS A 581 3.61 -13.45 -17.74
C HIS A 581 2.73 -12.20 -17.91
N THR A 582 3.26 -11.10 -18.45
CA THR A 582 2.50 -9.89 -18.79
C THR A 582 2.20 -9.85 -20.28
N GLN A 583 0.97 -9.46 -20.63
CA GLN A 583 0.57 -9.26 -22.02
C GLN A 583 0.79 -7.80 -22.42
N TYR A 584 1.43 -7.59 -23.57
CA TYR A 584 1.67 -6.28 -24.14
C TYR A 584 0.93 -6.16 -25.48
N PRO A 585 0.46 -4.95 -25.86
CA PRO A 585 -0.23 -4.77 -27.13
C PRO A 585 0.63 -5.05 -28.36
N ASN A 586 1.95 -4.83 -28.28
CA ASN A 586 2.91 -5.19 -29.33
C ASN A 586 4.34 -5.37 -28.78
N ALA A 587 5.22 -5.96 -29.59
CA ALA A 587 6.60 -6.23 -29.23
C ALA A 587 7.43 -4.95 -28.93
N CYS A 588 7.16 -3.84 -29.62
CA CYS A 588 7.86 -2.58 -29.37
C CYS A 588 7.56 -2.07 -27.94
N LEU A 589 6.28 -2.08 -27.54
CA LEU A 589 5.87 -1.69 -26.20
C LEU A 589 6.40 -2.64 -25.12
N ALA A 590 6.48 -3.95 -25.40
CA ALA A 590 7.12 -4.91 -24.50
C ALA A 590 8.60 -4.56 -24.27
N LYS A 591 9.35 -4.28 -25.34
CA LYS A 591 10.75 -3.83 -25.25
C LYS A 591 10.90 -2.49 -24.54
N CYS A 592 9.99 -1.55 -24.80
CA CYS A 592 9.96 -0.25 -24.13
C CYS A 592 9.73 -0.40 -22.61
N ALA A 593 8.94 -1.39 -22.19
CA ALA A 593 8.76 -1.76 -20.79
C ALA A 593 9.94 -2.55 -20.18
N GLY A 594 10.96 -2.86 -20.98
CA GLY A 594 12.19 -3.54 -20.57
C GLY A 594 12.15 -5.06 -20.65
N ALA A 595 11.35 -5.63 -21.56
CA ALA A 595 11.45 -7.05 -21.93
C ALA A 595 12.60 -7.27 -22.93
N SER A 596 13.35 -8.35 -22.75
CA SER A 596 14.38 -8.78 -23.71
C SER A 596 13.78 -9.62 -24.84
N ASP A 597 14.49 -9.73 -25.97
CA ASP A 597 14.03 -10.52 -27.12
C ASP A 597 13.77 -12.00 -26.79
N GLY A 598 14.55 -12.58 -25.88
CA GLY A 598 14.39 -13.97 -25.44
C GLY A 598 13.16 -14.22 -24.56
N GLU A 599 12.57 -13.18 -23.98
CA GLU A 599 11.40 -13.27 -23.12
C GLU A 599 10.09 -13.09 -23.88
N ILE A 600 10.15 -12.55 -25.11
CA ILE A 600 8.97 -12.20 -25.89
C ILE A 600 8.44 -13.44 -26.61
N GLU A 601 7.29 -13.90 -26.18
CA GLU A 601 6.51 -14.93 -26.86
C GLU A 601 5.43 -14.28 -27.74
N PHE A 602 5.40 -14.66 -29.02
CA PHE A 602 4.36 -14.22 -29.95
C PHE A 602 3.11 -15.08 -29.82
N GLY A 603 1.94 -14.43 -29.88
CA GLY A 603 0.64 -15.09 -29.89
C GLY A 603 -0.05 -15.11 -28.53
N ASN A 604 -1.35 -15.38 -28.55
CA ASN A 604 -2.23 -15.33 -27.39
C ASN A 604 -2.42 -16.74 -26.79
N GLY A 605 -1.32 -17.41 -26.41
CA GLY A 605 -1.43 -18.74 -25.78
C GLY A 605 -2.25 -18.64 -24.48
N GLY A 606 -3.37 -19.35 -24.36
CA GLY A 606 -4.22 -19.25 -23.16
C GLY A 606 -3.48 -19.60 -21.87
N ALA A 607 -3.90 -19.05 -20.73
CA ALA A 607 -3.22 -19.25 -19.44
C ALA A 607 -3.04 -20.73 -19.03
N CYS A 608 -3.90 -21.62 -19.55
CA CYS A 608 -3.87 -23.05 -19.32
C CYS A 608 -3.27 -23.89 -20.46
N ALA A 609 -2.78 -23.27 -21.54
CA ALA A 609 -2.38 -23.98 -22.76
C ALA A 609 -1.14 -24.88 -22.59
N ARG A 610 -0.24 -24.55 -21.64
CA ARG A 610 1.02 -25.29 -21.38
C ARG A 610 1.16 -25.73 -19.92
N VAL A 611 0.04 -25.77 -19.18
CA VAL A 611 0.02 -26.05 -17.75
C VAL A 611 -0.42 -27.48 -17.50
N ASN A 612 0.35 -28.23 -16.71
CA ASN A 612 -0.03 -29.57 -16.25
C ASN A 612 -0.34 -29.54 -14.75
N CYS A 613 -1.63 -29.54 -14.40
CA CYS A 613 -2.10 -29.42 -13.02
C CYS A 613 -2.02 -30.74 -12.20
N GLY A 614 -1.48 -31.82 -12.76
CA GLY A 614 -1.46 -33.13 -12.10
C GLY A 614 -2.81 -33.86 -12.13
N ARG A 615 -2.86 -35.08 -11.58
CA ARG A 615 -4.08 -35.91 -11.59
C ARG A 615 -5.18 -35.28 -10.73
N ARG A 616 -6.44 -35.38 -11.18
CA ARG A 616 -7.65 -34.86 -10.48
C ARG A 616 -7.62 -33.35 -10.23
N HIS A 617 -6.94 -32.61 -11.10
CA HIS A 617 -6.96 -31.16 -11.10
C HIS A 617 -7.27 -30.67 -12.51
N ALA A 618 -8.01 -29.57 -12.60
CA ALA A 618 -8.28 -28.88 -13.85
C ALA A 618 -7.69 -27.47 -13.80
N CYS A 619 -7.11 -27.03 -14.90
CA CYS A 619 -6.61 -25.66 -15.01
C CYS A 619 -7.76 -24.70 -15.31
N VAL A 620 -7.88 -23.64 -14.51
CA VAL A 620 -8.80 -22.53 -14.77
C VAL A 620 -7.97 -21.23 -14.90
N PRO A 621 -8.18 -20.41 -15.95
CA PRO A 621 -7.49 -19.13 -16.11
C PRO A 621 -7.76 -18.19 -14.93
N ALA A 622 -6.74 -17.52 -14.42
CA ALA A 622 -6.82 -16.55 -13.33
C ALA A 622 -5.79 -15.44 -13.57
N ARG A 623 -6.15 -14.46 -14.40
CA ARG A 623 -5.26 -13.38 -14.79
C ARG A 623 -4.90 -12.54 -13.58
N THR A 624 -3.60 -12.34 -13.37
CA THR A 624 -3.07 -11.56 -12.25
C THR A 624 -2.03 -10.58 -12.78
N VAL A 625 -2.14 -9.30 -12.40
CA VAL A 625 -1.13 -8.29 -12.73
C VAL A 625 -0.30 -7.98 -11.48
N CYS A 626 0.96 -8.38 -11.53
CA CYS A 626 1.96 -8.10 -10.50
C CYS A 626 2.56 -6.71 -10.72
N LEU A 627 2.85 -6.01 -9.63
CA LEU A 627 3.24 -4.59 -9.64
C LEU A 627 4.76 -4.38 -9.54
N SER A 628 5.49 -5.43 -9.17
CA SER A 628 6.95 -5.46 -9.11
C SER A 628 7.54 -6.63 -9.91
N LYS A 629 8.72 -6.41 -10.50
CA LYS A 629 9.52 -7.46 -11.16
C LYS A 629 10.07 -8.48 -10.17
N LEU A 630 10.16 -8.12 -8.89
CA LEU A 630 10.68 -8.98 -7.82
C LEU A 630 9.63 -9.99 -7.32
N GLN A 631 8.39 -9.88 -7.78
CA GLN A 631 7.37 -10.92 -7.62
C GLN A 631 7.69 -12.10 -8.55
N THR A 632 8.54 -13.01 -8.08
CA THR A 632 9.00 -14.19 -8.85
C THR A 632 7.89 -15.16 -9.24
N ALA A 633 6.75 -15.13 -8.54
CA ALA A 633 5.54 -15.87 -8.88
C ALA A 633 4.38 -14.92 -9.20
N CYS A 634 3.96 -14.90 -10.47
CA CYS A 634 2.77 -14.17 -10.92
C CYS A 634 1.78 -15.12 -11.62
N PRO A 635 1.08 -15.97 -10.86
CA PRO A 635 0.26 -17.04 -11.42
C PRO A 635 -0.86 -16.48 -12.31
N GLN A 636 -0.94 -16.98 -13.54
CA GLN A 636 -1.99 -16.64 -14.52
C GLN A 636 -3.13 -17.67 -14.56
N HIS A 637 -3.04 -18.71 -13.74
CA HIS A 637 -3.99 -19.82 -13.68
C HIS A 637 -4.07 -20.37 -12.26
N ILE A 638 -5.15 -21.11 -11.98
CA ILE A 638 -5.34 -21.88 -10.76
C ILE A 638 -5.58 -23.34 -11.15
N CYS A 639 -4.83 -24.24 -10.54
CA CYS A 639 -5.08 -25.68 -10.63
C CYS A 639 -6.14 -26.06 -9.60
N VAL A 640 -7.37 -26.26 -10.06
CA VAL A 640 -8.53 -26.54 -9.24
C VAL A 640 -8.62 -28.04 -9.00
N SER A 641 -8.61 -28.44 -7.74
CA SER A 641 -8.87 -29.82 -7.33
C SER A 641 -10.31 -30.23 -7.67
N THR A 642 -10.49 -31.37 -8.33
CA THR A 642 -11.81 -31.91 -8.70
C THR A 642 -12.35 -32.92 -7.68
N VAL A 643 -11.77 -32.98 -6.47
CA VAL A 643 -12.24 -33.85 -5.39
C VAL A 643 -12.96 -33.05 -4.30
N ASN A 644 -14.02 -33.65 -3.75
CA ASN A 644 -14.79 -33.13 -2.62
C ASN A 644 -15.21 -31.65 -2.79
N CYS A 645 -15.83 -31.29 -3.92
CA CYS A 645 -16.21 -29.88 -4.20
C CYS A 645 -17.04 -29.23 -3.07
N ASN A 646 -17.88 -29.98 -2.37
CA ASN A 646 -18.74 -29.48 -1.29
C ASN A 646 -17.96 -28.99 -0.06
N SER A 647 -16.75 -29.52 0.20
CA SER A 647 -15.92 -29.11 1.34
C SER A 647 -14.92 -28.02 0.99
N GLN A 648 -14.84 -27.60 -0.28
CA GLN A 648 -13.95 -26.53 -0.72
C GLN A 648 -14.56 -25.15 -0.37
N PRO A 649 -13.72 -24.15 -0.06
CA PRO A 649 -14.21 -22.82 0.29
C PRO A 649 -15.03 -22.20 -0.86
N PRO A 650 -16.06 -21.39 -0.54
CA PRO A 650 -16.83 -20.69 -1.55
C PRO A 650 -15.95 -19.70 -2.30
N MET A 651 -15.96 -19.78 -3.62
CA MET A 651 -15.22 -18.91 -4.52
C MET A 651 -15.99 -18.85 -5.84
N ALA A 652 -17.03 -18.02 -5.86
CA ALA A 652 -18.00 -18.01 -6.95
C ALA A 652 -17.32 -17.81 -8.32
N VAL A 653 -17.84 -18.48 -9.33
CA VAL A 653 -17.42 -18.33 -10.73
C VAL A 653 -18.64 -18.32 -11.65
N CYS A 654 -18.58 -17.51 -12.69
CA CYS A 654 -19.60 -17.46 -13.72
C CYS A 654 -19.16 -18.29 -14.94
N ASP A 655 -20.08 -19.09 -15.48
CA ASP A 655 -19.89 -19.78 -16.75
C ASP A 655 -20.35 -18.95 -17.95
N THR A 656 -20.03 -19.42 -19.17
CA THR A 656 -20.42 -18.72 -20.41
C THR A 656 -21.92 -18.71 -20.67
N ASP A 657 -22.69 -19.54 -19.96
CA ASP A 657 -24.14 -19.63 -20.08
C ASP A 657 -24.86 -18.73 -19.04
N GLY A 658 -24.11 -17.94 -18.28
CA GLY A 658 -24.65 -17.02 -17.27
C GLY A 658 -25.07 -17.70 -15.97
N ARG A 659 -24.54 -18.90 -15.67
CA ARG A 659 -24.81 -19.59 -14.40
C ARG A 659 -23.66 -19.39 -13.43
N THR A 660 -24.01 -19.01 -12.20
CA THR A 660 -23.06 -18.89 -11.09
C THR A 660 -22.87 -20.24 -10.43
N HIS A 661 -21.61 -20.66 -10.27
CA HIS A 661 -21.22 -21.85 -9.53
C HIS A 661 -20.62 -21.46 -8.19
N MET A 662 -20.85 -22.25 -7.13
CA MET A 662 -20.41 -21.96 -5.77
C MET A 662 -18.88 -21.86 -5.64
N ASN A 663 -18.16 -22.73 -6.34
CA ASN A 663 -16.71 -22.74 -6.42
C ASN A 663 -16.24 -23.30 -7.79
N PRO A 664 -14.96 -23.16 -8.15
CA PRO A 664 -14.47 -23.62 -9.45
C PRO A 664 -14.52 -25.13 -9.62
N CYS A 665 -14.51 -25.90 -8.53
CA CYS A 665 -14.66 -27.35 -8.59
C CYS A 665 -16.03 -27.72 -9.15
N HIS A 666 -17.11 -27.07 -8.69
CA HIS A 666 -18.45 -27.28 -9.25
C HIS A 666 -18.54 -26.89 -10.73
N LEU A 667 -17.91 -25.78 -11.13
CA LEU A 667 -17.84 -25.38 -12.54
C LEU A 667 -17.21 -26.49 -13.39
N VAL A 668 -16.01 -26.95 -13.00
CA VAL A 668 -15.27 -27.99 -13.73
C VAL A 668 -16.06 -29.29 -13.77
N MET A 669 -16.61 -29.74 -12.63
CA MET A 669 -17.38 -30.97 -12.54
C MET A 669 -18.71 -30.92 -13.32
N SER A 670 -19.26 -29.73 -13.56
CA SER A 670 -20.46 -29.54 -14.38
C SER A 670 -20.20 -29.58 -15.89
N GLY A 671 -18.94 -29.62 -16.33
CA GLY A 671 -18.55 -29.62 -17.74
C GLY A 671 -18.82 -28.29 -18.46
N ARG A 672 -19.11 -27.21 -17.73
CA ARG A 672 -19.40 -25.88 -18.27
C ARG A 672 -18.10 -25.10 -18.53
N LYS A 673 -18.15 -24.15 -19.46
CA LYS A 673 -16.99 -23.33 -19.82
C LYS A 673 -16.89 -22.12 -18.90
N PHE A 674 -15.69 -21.90 -18.37
CA PHE A 674 -15.37 -20.72 -17.57
C PHE A 674 -15.58 -19.42 -18.37
N ALA A 675 -16.27 -18.44 -17.77
CA ALA A 675 -16.36 -17.08 -18.30
C ALA A 675 -15.48 -16.11 -17.50
N TYR A 676 -15.74 -15.96 -16.20
CA TYR A 676 -15.00 -15.07 -15.31
C TYR A 676 -15.16 -15.45 -13.83
N TRP A 677 -14.29 -14.89 -12.98
CA TRP A 677 -14.34 -15.07 -11.53
C TRP A 677 -15.41 -14.17 -10.90
N GLY A 678 -16.06 -14.65 -9.84
CA GLY A 678 -17.17 -13.97 -9.17
C GLY A 678 -18.54 -14.51 -9.57
N VAL A 679 -19.58 -13.94 -8.97
CA VAL A 679 -20.97 -14.20 -9.36
C VAL A 679 -21.23 -13.63 -10.75
N CYS A 680 -22.19 -14.19 -11.48
CA CYS A 680 -22.61 -13.60 -12.74
C CYS A 680 -23.14 -12.18 -12.51
N LEU A 681 -22.64 -11.24 -13.30
CA LEU A 681 -22.97 -9.82 -13.22
C LEU A 681 -24.24 -9.51 -14.00
N ASP A 682 -25.03 -8.58 -13.46
CA ASP A 682 -26.21 -7.99 -14.12
C ASP A 682 -25.87 -6.58 -14.65
N GLY A 683 -26.62 -6.11 -15.66
CA GLY A 683 -26.41 -4.77 -16.23
C GLY A 683 -25.22 -4.67 -17.20
N CYS A 684 -24.70 -5.80 -17.68
CA CYS A 684 -23.70 -5.89 -18.74
C CYS A 684 -24.13 -6.92 -19.79
N SER A 685 -23.57 -6.81 -21.00
CA SER A 685 -23.73 -7.85 -22.02
C SER A 685 -22.86 -9.07 -21.73
N SER A 686 -23.48 -10.25 -21.64
CA SER A 686 -22.80 -11.55 -21.62
C SER A 686 -22.39 -12.04 -23.02
N ALA A 687 -22.88 -11.38 -24.08
CA ALA A 687 -22.65 -11.75 -25.47
C ALA A 687 -21.71 -10.77 -26.19
N GLY A 688 -20.91 -11.32 -27.11
CA GLY A 688 -20.03 -10.56 -27.99
C GLY A 688 -18.68 -10.23 -27.35
N THR A 689 -17.60 -10.39 -28.12
CA THR A 689 -16.25 -10.02 -27.67
C THR A 689 -16.11 -8.50 -27.57
N VAL A 690 -15.28 -8.04 -26.64
CA VAL A 690 -15.01 -6.61 -26.43
C VAL A 690 -13.52 -6.37 -26.21
N CYS A 691 -13.05 -5.18 -26.58
CA CYS A 691 -11.71 -4.71 -26.25
C CYS A 691 -11.77 -3.92 -24.94
N GLY A 692 -10.98 -4.30 -23.95
CA GLY A 692 -10.80 -3.52 -22.72
C GLY A 692 -9.84 -2.35 -22.93
N VAL A 693 -9.98 -1.30 -22.13
CA VAL A 693 -9.04 -0.15 -22.12
C VAL A 693 -7.59 -0.54 -21.78
N ASN A 694 -7.38 -1.74 -21.23
CA ASN A 694 -6.07 -2.33 -20.98
C ASN A 694 -5.46 -3.01 -22.23
N GLY A 695 -6.12 -2.94 -23.39
CA GLY A 695 -5.67 -3.58 -24.63
C GLY A 695 -5.83 -5.11 -24.65
N VAL A 696 -6.65 -5.67 -23.76
CA VAL A 696 -6.95 -7.11 -23.70
C VAL A 696 -8.33 -7.38 -24.28
N THR A 697 -8.45 -8.43 -25.09
CA THR A 697 -9.74 -8.89 -25.60
C THR A 697 -10.43 -9.79 -24.57
N TYR A 698 -11.67 -9.46 -24.27
CA TYR A 698 -12.56 -10.19 -23.36
C TYR A 698 -13.68 -10.87 -24.15
N ILE A 699 -14.18 -11.99 -23.62
CA ILE A 699 -15.25 -12.76 -24.25
C ILE A 699 -16.61 -12.05 -24.19
N SER A 700 -16.77 -11.12 -23.25
CA SER A 700 -17.99 -10.35 -23.00
C SER A 700 -17.68 -9.08 -22.20
N GLU A 701 -18.63 -8.14 -22.18
CA GLU A 701 -18.56 -6.95 -21.33
C GLU A 701 -18.53 -7.33 -19.85
N CYS A 702 -19.37 -8.27 -19.43
CA CYS A 702 -19.36 -8.78 -18.06
C CYS A 702 -17.99 -9.35 -17.65
N ALA A 703 -17.30 -10.05 -18.55
CA ALA A 703 -15.98 -10.59 -18.28
C ALA A 703 -14.92 -9.48 -18.08
N ALA A 704 -14.97 -8.41 -18.87
CA ALA A 704 -14.11 -7.24 -18.66
C ALA A 704 -14.41 -6.58 -17.30
N TRP A 705 -15.70 -6.43 -16.99
CA TRP A 705 -16.14 -5.79 -15.77
C TRP A 705 -15.79 -6.56 -14.50
N ALA A 706 -15.84 -7.89 -14.54
CA ALA A 706 -15.45 -8.76 -13.42
C ALA A 706 -13.95 -8.63 -13.07
N GLU A 707 -13.11 -8.21 -14.03
CA GLU A 707 -11.69 -7.89 -13.81
C GLU A 707 -11.45 -6.40 -13.55
N TYR A 708 -12.48 -5.62 -13.20
CA TYR A 708 -12.41 -4.16 -13.02
C TYR A 708 -12.02 -3.39 -14.28
N VAL A 709 -12.14 -3.95 -15.48
CA VAL A 709 -11.73 -3.30 -16.72
C VAL A 709 -12.91 -2.65 -17.42
N SER A 710 -12.73 -1.39 -17.81
CA SER A 710 -13.69 -0.64 -18.63
C SER A 710 -13.60 -1.08 -20.10
N VAL A 711 -14.72 -1.19 -20.80
CA VAL A 711 -14.76 -1.56 -22.23
C VAL A 711 -14.42 -0.37 -23.11
N ASP A 712 -13.41 -0.47 -23.98
CA ASP A 712 -13.05 0.57 -24.94
C ASP A 712 -14.02 0.61 -26.13
N TYR A 713 -14.18 -0.53 -26.81
CA TYR A 713 -15.11 -0.72 -27.93
C TYR A 713 -15.52 -2.19 -28.10
N SER A 714 -16.57 -2.43 -28.89
CA SER A 714 -17.05 -3.78 -29.23
C SER A 714 -16.16 -4.46 -30.26
N GLY A 715 -15.99 -5.78 -30.13
CA GLY A 715 -15.10 -6.59 -30.96
C GLY A 715 -13.73 -6.84 -30.31
N PRO A 716 -12.82 -7.56 -30.99
CA PRO A 716 -11.46 -7.79 -30.49
C PRO A 716 -10.63 -6.51 -30.53
N CYS A 717 -9.52 -6.47 -29.79
CA CYS A 717 -8.61 -5.34 -29.85
C CYS A 717 -7.87 -5.29 -31.20
N LEU A 718 -7.83 -4.11 -31.83
CA LEU A 718 -7.29 -3.90 -33.18
C LEU A 718 -6.19 -2.83 -33.26
N ALA A 719 -6.17 -1.88 -32.33
CA ALA A 719 -5.19 -0.79 -32.29
C ALA A 719 -4.88 -0.37 -30.86
N VAL A 720 -3.84 0.46 -30.70
CA VAL A 720 -3.46 1.09 -29.44
C VAL A 720 -3.56 2.61 -29.62
N GLY A 721 -4.30 3.27 -28.74
CA GLY A 721 -4.48 4.71 -28.79
C GLY A 721 -3.23 5.48 -28.34
N PRO A 722 -2.74 6.47 -29.11
CA PRO A 722 -1.69 7.37 -28.66
C PRO A 722 -2.05 8.09 -27.34
N ILE A 723 -1.06 8.29 -26.47
CA ILE A 723 -1.27 8.91 -25.15
C ILE A 723 -1.33 10.43 -25.31
N SER A 724 -2.38 11.05 -24.76
CA SER A 724 -2.51 12.50 -24.65
C SER A 724 -3.58 12.86 -23.60
N ASP A 725 -3.63 14.14 -23.21
CA ASP A 725 -4.57 14.62 -22.19
C ASP A 725 -5.92 15.07 -22.78
N LEU A 726 -6.09 15.00 -24.10
CA LEU A 726 -7.32 15.41 -24.77
C LEU A 726 -8.36 14.28 -24.78
N MET A 727 -9.61 14.62 -24.44
CA MET A 727 -10.75 13.72 -24.53
C MET A 727 -11.32 13.71 -25.96
N GLU A 728 -10.87 12.75 -26.75
CA GLU A 728 -11.24 12.55 -28.16
C GLU A 728 -10.93 11.10 -28.57
N PRO A 729 -11.50 10.61 -29.69
CA PRO A 729 -11.09 9.35 -30.29
C PRO A 729 -9.59 9.37 -30.67
N LYS A 730 -8.84 8.33 -30.29
CA LYS A 730 -7.38 8.23 -30.51
C LYS A 730 -6.98 7.31 -31.64
N CYS A 731 -7.86 6.39 -32.03
CA CYS A 731 -7.60 5.43 -33.09
C CYS A 731 -8.37 5.82 -34.34
N THR A 732 -7.68 5.81 -35.49
CA THR A 732 -8.24 6.16 -36.81
C THR A 732 -8.54 4.92 -37.66
N PHE A 733 -8.68 3.75 -37.03
CA PHE A 733 -8.90 2.49 -37.72
C PHE A 733 -10.40 2.30 -37.97
N ASP A 734 -10.83 2.22 -39.23
CA ASP A 734 -12.25 2.27 -39.63
C ASP A 734 -13.15 1.19 -38.98
N ARG A 735 -12.56 0.07 -38.52
CA ARG A 735 -13.29 -0.99 -37.82
C ARG A 735 -13.52 -0.72 -36.34
N ILE A 736 -12.91 0.31 -35.77
CA ILE A 736 -13.09 0.72 -34.37
C ILE A 736 -14.16 1.79 -34.32
N ILE A 737 -15.33 1.44 -33.79
CA ILE A 737 -16.45 2.36 -33.60
C ILE A 737 -16.57 2.65 -32.11
N CYS A 738 -16.31 3.90 -31.73
CA CYS A 738 -16.40 4.29 -30.33
C CYS A 738 -17.85 4.33 -29.84
N PRO A 739 -18.14 3.78 -28.65
CA PRO A 739 -19.44 3.91 -28.02
C PRO A 739 -19.82 5.38 -27.85
N LYS A 740 -21.11 5.68 -27.99
CA LYS A 740 -21.63 7.03 -27.73
C LYS A 740 -21.43 7.37 -26.25
N LEU A 741 -20.99 8.60 -25.98
CA LEU A 741 -20.93 9.14 -24.61
C LEU A 741 -22.32 9.08 -23.96
N LYS A 742 -22.38 8.68 -22.69
CA LYS A 742 -23.64 8.60 -21.91
C LYS A 742 -24.40 9.93 -21.90
N LYS A 743 -23.67 11.06 -21.91
CA LYS A 743 -24.22 12.40 -22.11
C LYS A 743 -23.29 13.25 -22.98
N PRO A 744 -23.80 14.05 -23.94
CA PRO A 744 -22.96 14.99 -24.69
C PRO A 744 -22.33 16.02 -23.74
N ASN A 745 -21.10 16.44 -24.05
CA ASN A 745 -20.33 17.43 -23.27
C ASN A 745 -20.13 17.06 -21.79
N CYS A 746 -20.20 15.77 -21.44
CA CYS A 746 -19.86 15.29 -20.12
C CYS A 746 -18.37 15.51 -19.83
N LEU A 747 -18.03 15.73 -18.56
CA LEU A 747 -16.64 15.64 -18.10
C LEU A 747 -16.21 14.17 -18.13
N GLY A 748 -15.03 13.92 -18.67
CA GLY A 748 -14.62 12.57 -19.02
C GLY A 748 -13.14 12.46 -19.33
N PHE A 749 -12.74 11.41 -20.03
CA PHE A 749 -11.34 11.11 -20.31
C PHE A 749 -11.22 10.18 -21.53
N THR A 750 -10.03 10.08 -22.09
CA THR A 750 -9.64 8.95 -22.94
C THR A 750 -8.47 8.24 -22.27
N ALA A 751 -8.64 6.96 -21.93
CA ALA A 751 -7.66 6.25 -21.11
C ALA A 751 -6.32 6.03 -21.87
N PRO A 752 -5.16 6.05 -21.20
CA PRO A 752 -3.87 5.84 -21.86
C PRO A 752 -3.77 4.49 -22.58
N GLY A 753 -3.57 4.51 -23.90
CA GLY A 753 -3.55 3.31 -24.72
C GLY A 753 -4.90 2.88 -25.28
N ALA A 754 -6.00 3.50 -24.85
CA ALA A 754 -7.36 3.24 -25.33
C ALA A 754 -7.74 4.16 -26.51
N CYS A 755 -8.71 3.73 -27.30
CA CYS A 755 -9.17 4.42 -28.49
C CYS A 755 -10.30 5.41 -28.21
N CYS A 756 -11.19 5.14 -27.24
CA CYS A 756 -12.47 5.81 -27.14
C CYS A 756 -12.64 6.66 -25.87
N PRO A 757 -13.25 7.86 -26.00
CA PRO A 757 -13.52 8.72 -24.85
C PRO A 757 -14.71 8.20 -24.02
N LYS A 758 -14.69 8.49 -22.72
CA LYS A 758 -15.74 8.11 -21.76
C LYS A 758 -16.08 9.23 -20.79
N CYS A 759 -17.33 9.26 -20.31
CA CYS A 759 -17.74 10.13 -19.20
C CYS A 759 -17.37 9.51 -17.86
N GLY A 760 -16.91 10.32 -16.90
CA GLY A 760 -16.61 9.86 -15.54
C GLY A 760 -15.34 10.49 -14.97
N GLY A 761 -15.05 10.16 -13.72
CA GLY A 761 -13.80 10.57 -13.06
C GLY A 761 -12.66 9.64 -13.45
N ALA A 762 -11.47 10.19 -13.68
CA ALA A 762 -10.26 9.41 -13.96
C ALA A 762 -9.06 9.91 -13.17
N LEU A 763 -8.24 8.95 -12.72
CA LEU A 763 -7.05 9.12 -11.90
C LEU A 763 -5.86 8.39 -12.51
N ARG A 764 -4.68 9.05 -12.52
CA ARG A 764 -3.37 8.40 -12.67
C ARG A 764 -2.73 8.27 -11.31
N ILE A 765 -2.37 7.05 -10.90
CA ILE A 765 -1.82 6.76 -9.58
C ILE A 765 -0.40 6.22 -9.73
N LEU A 766 0.55 6.93 -9.13
CA LEU A 766 1.94 6.53 -8.97
C LEU A 766 2.10 5.72 -7.68
N TYR A 767 2.88 4.65 -7.73
CA TYR A 767 3.12 3.76 -6.61
C TYR A 767 4.61 3.44 -6.44
N SER A 768 5.05 3.25 -5.19
CA SER A 768 6.42 2.88 -4.85
C SER A 768 6.63 1.38 -4.98
N LYS A 769 7.42 0.99 -6.00
CA LYS A 769 7.84 -0.41 -6.18
C LYS A 769 8.72 -0.87 -5.02
N LYS A 770 9.62 0.00 -4.54
CA LYS A 770 10.49 -0.27 -3.39
C LYS A 770 9.71 -0.61 -2.11
N GLN A 771 8.55 0.01 -1.87
CA GLN A 771 7.71 -0.34 -0.72
C GLN A 771 7.05 -1.71 -0.87
N ILE A 772 6.57 -2.05 -2.07
CA ILE A 772 6.04 -3.39 -2.36
C ILE A 772 7.13 -4.44 -2.17
N ASP A 773 8.33 -4.19 -2.69
CA ASP A 773 9.48 -5.08 -2.57
C ASP A 773 9.85 -5.30 -1.10
N ARG A 774 9.96 -4.23 -0.31
CA ARG A 774 10.23 -4.33 1.13
C ARG A 774 9.19 -5.16 1.88
N ALA A 775 7.92 -5.01 1.55
CA ALA A 775 6.86 -5.81 2.17
C ALA A 775 7.02 -7.30 1.83
N LEU A 776 7.26 -7.62 0.55
CA LEU A 776 7.42 -8.99 0.08
C LEU A 776 8.69 -9.66 0.61
N TYR A 777 9.76 -8.90 0.84
CA TYR A 777 11.04 -9.44 1.31
C TYR A 777 11.18 -9.47 2.82
N GLY A 778 10.60 -8.50 3.52
CA GLY A 778 10.69 -8.43 4.97
C GLY A 778 9.81 -9.45 5.68
N THR A 779 8.96 -10.19 4.95
CA THR A 779 7.89 -11.02 5.53
C THR A 779 7.64 -12.27 4.69
N ASN A 780 7.01 -13.28 5.28
CA ASN A 780 6.73 -14.55 4.60
C ASN A 780 5.37 -14.55 3.88
N ILE A 781 4.99 -13.40 3.31
CA ILE A 781 3.70 -13.25 2.62
C ILE A 781 3.81 -13.73 1.17
N SER A 782 2.75 -14.36 0.68
CA SER A 782 2.69 -14.77 -0.73
C SER A 782 2.82 -13.55 -1.65
N ALA A 783 3.58 -13.69 -2.73
CA ALA A 783 3.66 -12.69 -3.80
C ALA A 783 2.29 -12.32 -4.38
N THR A 784 1.28 -13.18 -4.22
CA THR A 784 -0.10 -12.92 -4.66
C THR A 784 -0.88 -11.96 -3.76
N VAL A 785 -0.38 -11.59 -2.57
CA VAL A 785 -1.06 -10.68 -1.64
C VAL A 785 -1.16 -9.27 -2.22
N ILE A 786 -0.08 -8.77 -2.82
CA ILE A 786 -0.01 -7.44 -3.42
C ILE A 786 -0.11 -7.58 -4.93
N ASN A 787 -1.32 -7.42 -5.48
CA ASN A 787 -1.55 -7.41 -6.91
C ASN A 787 -2.56 -6.32 -7.28
N LEU A 788 -2.66 -5.99 -8.57
CA LEU A 788 -3.54 -4.94 -9.05
C LEU A 788 -5.01 -5.15 -8.66
N ASN A 789 -5.54 -6.38 -8.79
CA ASN A 789 -6.93 -6.68 -8.49
C ASN A 789 -7.26 -6.43 -7.00
N ASN A 790 -6.35 -6.80 -6.09
CA ASN A 790 -6.50 -6.52 -4.67
C ASN A 790 -6.46 -5.01 -4.37
N ILE A 791 -5.61 -4.25 -5.06
CA ILE A 791 -5.58 -2.78 -4.95
C ILE A 791 -6.90 -2.17 -5.44
N LEU A 792 -7.40 -2.58 -6.61
CA LEU A 792 -8.65 -2.06 -7.17
C LEU A 792 -9.86 -2.40 -6.29
N ARG A 793 -9.95 -3.64 -5.80
CA ARG A 793 -10.96 -4.05 -4.82
C ARG A 793 -10.85 -3.26 -3.52
N ALA A 794 -9.64 -2.94 -3.09
CA ALA A 794 -9.42 -2.12 -1.90
C ALA A 794 -9.90 -0.67 -2.12
N LEU A 795 -9.56 -0.05 -3.25
CA LEU A 795 -10.02 1.29 -3.62
C LEU A 795 -11.55 1.35 -3.82
N GLU A 796 -12.16 0.31 -4.40
CA GLU A 796 -13.61 0.26 -4.64
C GLU A 796 -14.43 0.42 -3.34
N ARG A 797 -13.92 -0.09 -2.21
CA ARG A 797 -14.56 0.06 -0.88
C ARG A 797 -14.74 1.52 -0.44
N HIS A 798 -13.97 2.44 -1.04
CA HIS A 798 -14.07 3.88 -0.78
C HIS A 798 -15.07 4.60 -1.68
N VAL A 799 -15.58 3.93 -2.73
CA VAL A 799 -16.68 4.46 -3.55
C VAL A 799 -18.00 4.20 -2.84
N LYS A 800 -18.62 5.23 -2.25
CA LYS A 800 -19.81 5.13 -1.38
C LYS A 800 -21.15 5.21 -2.12
N ILE A 801 -21.10 5.54 -3.40
CA ILE A 801 -22.28 5.81 -4.22
C ILE A 801 -22.58 4.58 -5.09
N ALA A 802 -23.79 4.05 -4.98
CA ALA A 802 -24.16 2.78 -5.61
C ALA A 802 -24.09 2.86 -7.14
N GLU A 803 -24.47 4.01 -7.71
CA GLU A 803 -24.53 4.26 -9.14
C GLU A 803 -23.15 4.39 -9.82
N CYS A 804 -22.06 4.44 -9.04
CA CYS A 804 -20.71 4.72 -9.51
C CYS A 804 -19.78 3.53 -9.28
N ALA A 805 -19.24 2.89 -10.32
CA ALA A 805 -18.31 1.77 -10.21
C ALA A 805 -16.86 2.17 -10.46
N LEU A 806 -15.95 1.60 -9.66
CA LEU A 806 -14.51 1.75 -9.86
C LEU A 806 -14.01 0.75 -10.89
N ARG A 807 -13.19 1.21 -11.83
CA ARG A 807 -12.46 0.39 -12.80
C ARG A 807 -11.00 0.77 -12.76
N GLY A 808 -10.11 -0.09 -13.24
CA GLY A 808 -8.71 0.28 -13.42
C GLY A 808 -7.85 -0.78 -14.05
N TYR A 809 -6.66 -0.36 -14.48
CA TYR A 809 -5.65 -1.24 -15.06
C TYR A 809 -4.25 -0.65 -14.88
N LEU A 810 -3.21 -1.47 -15.11
CA LEU A 810 -1.83 -0.99 -15.22
C LEU A 810 -1.55 -0.52 -16.65
N THR A 811 -1.22 0.76 -16.80
CA THR A 811 -0.94 1.37 -18.10
C THR A 811 0.41 0.92 -18.67
N ILE A 812 0.61 1.17 -19.97
CA ILE A 812 1.90 0.95 -20.64
C ILE A 812 3.03 1.85 -20.11
N GLU A 813 2.70 2.94 -19.41
CA GLU A 813 3.66 3.82 -18.70
C GLU A 813 3.98 3.31 -17.29
N MET A 814 3.48 2.12 -16.91
CA MET A 814 3.65 1.46 -15.61
C MET A 814 3.04 2.22 -14.43
N GLU A 815 1.91 2.88 -14.68
CA GLU A 815 1.10 3.58 -13.67
C GLU A 815 -0.27 2.92 -13.54
N ILE A 816 -0.88 3.00 -12.35
CA ILE A 816 -2.23 2.48 -12.15
C ILE A 816 -3.22 3.55 -12.60
N PHE A 817 -4.00 3.27 -13.63
CA PHE A 817 -5.07 4.14 -14.08
C PHE A 817 -6.40 3.66 -13.50
N VAL A 818 -7.09 4.54 -12.79
CA VAL A 818 -8.36 4.23 -12.13
C VAL A 818 -9.43 5.16 -12.67
N THR A 819 -10.62 4.63 -12.91
CA THR A 819 -11.79 5.40 -13.33
C THR A 819 -12.95 5.12 -12.39
N VAL A 820 -13.80 6.13 -12.18
CA VAL A 820 -15.07 5.99 -11.48
C VAL A 820 -16.15 6.42 -12.45
N GLU A 821 -16.86 5.42 -12.96
CA GLU A 821 -17.82 5.54 -14.05
C GLU A 821 -19.23 5.24 -13.56
N THR A 822 -20.24 5.87 -14.17
CA THR A 822 -21.63 5.53 -13.84
C THR A 822 -22.05 4.19 -14.45
N MET A 823 -22.78 3.42 -13.66
CA MET A 823 -23.40 2.15 -14.07
C MET A 823 -24.75 2.36 -14.78
N LEU A 824 -25.26 3.59 -14.83
CA LEU A 824 -26.56 3.91 -15.41
C LEU A 824 -26.45 4.16 -16.92
N ASP A 825 -27.47 3.74 -17.67
CA ASP A 825 -27.54 4.00 -19.11
C ASP A 825 -27.89 5.44 -19.47
N ASN A 826 -28.80 6.05 -18.69
CA ASN A 826 -29.24 7.43 -18.87
C ASN A 826 -29.08 8.20 -17.57
N PRO A 827 -27.84 8.55 -17.17
CA PRO A 827 -27.57 9.25 -15.93
C PRO A 827 -27.95 10.73 -16.00
N THR A 828 -28.38 11.30 -14.88
CA THR A 828 -28.53 12.75 -14.69
C THR A 828 -27.17 13.45 -14.56
N ASP A 829 -27.12 14.79 -14.70
CA ASP A 829 -25.89 15.55 -14.47
C ASP A 829 -25.35 15.36 -13.05
N LEU A 830 -26.25 15.31 -12.07
CA LEU A 830 -25.90 15.07 -10.68
C LEU A 830 -25.23 13.70 -10.50
N GLN A 831 -25.82 12.63 -11.05
CA GLN A 831 -25.26 11.27 -10.95
C GLN A 831 -23.88 11.16 -11.62
N LEU A 832 -23.70 11.79 -12.79
CA LEU A 832 -22.37 11.87 -13.43
C LEU A 832 -21.37 12.64 -12.57
N LYS A 833 -21.78 13.80 -12.04
CA LYS A 833 -20.91 14.66 -11.24
C LYS A 833 -20.48 13.98 -9.94
N VAL A 834 -21.37 13.24 -9.29
CA VAL A 834 -21.05 12.51 -8.06
C VAL A 834 -20.00 11.41 -8.31
N CYS A 835 -20.05 10.68 -9.43
CA CYS A 835 -19.00 9.70 -9.75
C CYS A 835 -17.62 10.35 -9.95
N ILE A 836 -17.59 11.56 -10.54
CA ILE A 836 -16.35 12.34 -10.66
C ILE A 836 -15.83 12.74 -9.27
N LEU A 837 -16.71 13.21 -8.38
CA LEU A 837 -16.33 13.60 -7.02
C LEU A 837 -15.84 12.41 -6.19
N GLU A 838 -16.41 11.21 -6.37
CA GLU A 838 -15.90 9.99 -5.73
C GLU A 838 -14.47 9.65 -6.19
N ALA A 839 -14.12 9.90 -7.46
CA ALA A 839 -12.74 9.76 -7.93
C ALA A 839 -11.82 10.81 -7.29
N GLU A 840 -12.22 12.09 -7.29
CA GLU A 840 -11.44 13.17 -6.67
C GLU A 840 -11.19 12.92 -5.17
N LYS A 841 -12.20 12.42 -4.46
CA LYS A 841 -12.11 12.01 -3.04
C LYS A 841 -11.05 10.93 -2.84
N ILE A 842 -11.02 9.90 -3.69
CA ILE A 842 -9.97 8.85 -3.63
C ILE A 842 -8.58 9.45 -3.89
N ALA A 843 -8.47 10.37 -4.86
CA ALA A 843 -7.21 11.04 -5.14
C ALA A 843 -6.70 11.82 -3.92
N ASP A 844 -7.57 12.58 -3.26
CA ASP A 844 -7.25 13.34 -2.05
C ASP A 844 -6.83 12.42 -0.89
N MET A 845 -7.54 11.30 -0.70
CA MET A 845 -7.19 10.29 0.32
C MET A 845 -5.78 9.71 0.13
N ILE A 846 -5.39 9.36 -1.11
CA ILE A 846 -4.04 8.89 -1.42
C ILE A 846 -3.04 10.01 -1.17
N ASN A 847 -3.36 11.22 -1.65
CA ASN A 847 -2.48 12.37 -1.62
C ASN A 847 -2.15 12.91 -0.22
N ARG A 848 -3.03 12.68 0.76
CA ARG A 848 -2.84 13.06 2.16
C ARG A 848 -2.33 11.91 3.04
N GLU A 849 -2.14 10.73 2.44
CA GLU A 849 -1.84 9.51 3.17
C GLU A 849 -2.87 9.26 4.28
N SER A 850 -4.15 9.28 3.91
CA SER A 850 -5.26 8.96 4.82
C SER A 850 -5.03 7.59 5.45
N VAL A 851 -5.44 7.41 6.71
CA VAL A 851 -5.29 6.15 7.44
C VAL A 851 -5.96 4.98 6.72
N LEU A 852 -7.06 5.24 6.02
CA LEU A 852 -7.75 4.28 5.16
C LEU A 852 -6.88 3.72 4.03
N ILE A 853 -5.90 4.51 3.56
CA ILE A 853 -4.93 4.13 2.52
C ILE A 853 -3.65 3.57 3.16
N SER A 854 -3.13 4.20 4.21
CA SER A 854 -1.84 3.83 4.81
C SER A 854 -1.88 2.55 5.65
N SER A 855 -3.05 2.18 6.19
CA SER A 855 -3.24 0.97 6.98
C SER A 855 -3.33 -0.30 6.13
N ASP A 856 -3.88 -0.24 4.92
CA ASP A 856 -3.92 -1.38 4.00
C ASP A 856 -2.54 -1.58 3.35
N LEU A 857 -2.01 -2.80 3.44
CA LEU A 857 -0.66 -3.09 2.95
C LEU A 857 -0.48 -2.75 1.46
N GLY A 858 -1.47 -3.07 0.62
CA GLY A 858 -1.41 -2.80 -0.82
C GLY A 858 -1.56 -1.33 -1.13
N LEU A 859 -2.57 -0.67 -0.55
CA LEU A 859 -2.85 0.75 -0.78
C LEU A 859 -1.75 1.67 -0.22
N SER A 860 -1.05 1.25 0.82
CA SER A 860 0.00 2.05 1.45
C SER A 860 1.20 2.33 0.53
N SER A 861 1.34 1.57 -0.56
CA SER A 861 2.36 1.76 -1.60
C SER A 861 2.02 2.87 -2.59
N LEU A 862 0.77 3.34 -2.62
CA LEU A 862 0.33 4.44 -3.48
C LEU A 862 0.90 5.76 -2.94
N THR A 863 1.49 6.56 -3.83
CA THR A 863 2.27 7.75 -3.43
C THR A 863 1.69 9.05 -3.94
N TYR A 864 1.16 9.07 -5.16
CA TYR A 864 0.60 10.28 -5.76
C TYR A 864 -0.54 9.92 -6.71
N ALA A 865 -1.70 10.58 -6.55
CA ALA A 865 -2.84 10.47 -7.46
C ALA A 865 -3.11 11.82 -8.16
N LEU A 866 -3.24 11.77 -9.49
CA LEU A 866 -3.51 12.91 -10.36
C LEU A 866 -4.89 12.74 -10.99
N THR A 867 -5.73 13.77 -10.88
CA THR A 867 -7.03 13.83 -11.56
C THR A 867 -6.84 14.25 -13.02
N VAL A 868 -7.33 13.45 -13.97
CA VAL A 868 -7.04 13.64 -15.41
C VAL A 868 -8.29 13.71 -16.29
N HIS A 869 -9.47 13.86 -15.68
CA HIS A 869 -10.70 14.06 -16.43
C HIS A 869 -10.78 15.52 -16.97
N THR A 870 -11.33 15.70 -18.16
CA THR A 870 -11.43 16.98 -18.88
C THR A 870 -12.70 17.02 -19.74
N TYR A 871 -12.99 18.17 -20.36
CA TYR A 871 -14.08 18.30 -21.31
C TYR A 871 -13.66 17.84 -22.72
N PRO A 872 -14.60 17.38 -23.55
CA PRO A 872 -14.33 17.03 -24.94
C PRO A 872 -13.77 18.22 -25.71
N THR A 873 -12.67 18.04 -26.44
CA THR A 873 -12.01 19.10 -27.21
C THR A 873 -12.71 19.45 -28.51
N GLN A 874 -13.56 18.55 -29.02
CA GLN A 874 -14.42 18.81 -30.17
C GLN A 874 -15.83 18.33 -29.85
N GLY A 875 -16.82 19.19 -30.13
CA GLY A 875 -18.22 18.79 -30.12
C GLY A 875 -18.35 17.59 -31.03
N THR A 876 -18.59 16.41 -30.44
CA THR A 876 -18.93 15.22 -31.19
C THR A 876 -20.19 15.57 -31.94
N SER A 877 -20.03 15.95 -33.20
CA SER A 877 -21.13 16.27 -34.10
C SER A 877 -21.98 15.03 -34.17
N SER A 878 -23.05 15.03 -33.38
CA SER A 878 -24.18 14.14 -33.59
C SER A 878 -24.61 14.42 -35.01
N VAL A 879 -24.30 13.51 -35.94
CA VAL A 879 -25.01 13.46 -37.20
C VAL A 879 -26.42 12.98 -36.85
N SER A 880 -27.25 13.91 -36.37
CA SER A 880 -28.69 13.73 -36.39
C SER A 880 -29.08 13.88 -37.85
N ALA A 881 -29.11 12.75 -38.57
CA ALA A 881 -29.85 12.69 -39.82
C ALA A 881 -31.30 13.01 -39.48
N SER A 882 -31.70 14.27 -39.65
CA SER A 882 -33.07 14.71 -39.45
C SER A 882 -33.98 13.89 -40.35
N LEU A 883 -35.11 13.38 -39.85
CA LEU A 883 -36.12 12.76 -40.73
C LEU A 883 -36.52 13.69 -41.89
N SER A 884 -36.38 15.00 -41.70
CA SER A 884 -36.58 16.05 -42.69
C SER A 884 -35.71 15.89 -43.94
N THR A 885 -34.44 15.49 -43.82
CA THR A 885 -33.53 15.30 -44.96
C THR A 885 -33.79 13.99 -45.70
N LEU A 886 -34.24 12.95 -45.00
CA LEU A 886 -34.73 11.70 -45.62
C LEU A 886 -36.05 11.91 -46.36
N LEU A 887 -36.99 12.69 -45.80
CA LEU A 887 -38.24 13.07 -46.46
C LEU A 887 -38.01 13.98 -47.66
N PHE A 888 -37.06 14.92 -47.60
CA PHE A 888 -36.71 15.74 -48.76
C PHE A 888 -36.06 14.91 -49.87
N GLY A 889 -35.21 13.94 -49.51
CA GLY A 889 -34.64 12.99 -50.48
C GLY A 889 -35.71 12.12 -51.16
N LEU A 890 -36.71 11.65 -50.40
CA LEU A 890 -37.86 10.91 -50.93
C LEU A 890 -38.78 11.77 -51.79
N LEU A 891 -39.02 13.03 -51.43
CA LEU A 891 -39.83 13.97 -52.22
C LEU A 891 -39.15 14.35 -53.53
N VAL A 892 -37.83 14.53 -53.54
CA VAL A 892 -37.05 14.78 -54.76
C VAL A 892 -36.97 13.52 -55.64
N TYR A 893 -36.92 12.33 -55.04
CA TYR A 893 -36.96 11.07 -55.80
C TYR A 893 -38.35 10.83 -56.42
N LEU A 894 -39.42 11.15 -55.68
CA LEU A 894 -40.80 11.05 -56.18
C LEU A 894 -41.15 12.12 -57.22
N SER A 895 -40.62 13.36 -57.09
CA SER A 895 -40.85 14.41 -58.10
C SER A 895 -40.17 14.08 -59.43
N ASN A 896 -39.01 13.43 -59.41
CA ASN A 896 -38.33 12.93 -60.62
C ASN A 896 -39.03 11.74 -61.25
N TYR A 897 -39.88 11.01 -60.51
CA TYR A 897 -40.66 9.88 -61.05
C TYR A 897 -42.00 10.30 -61.66
N ILE A 898 -42.54 11.46 -61.27
CA ILE A 898 -43.82 12.01 -61.80
C ILE A 898 -43.58 12.88 -63.05
N LEU A 899 -42.34 13.27 -63.32
CA LEU A 899 -41.92 14.04 -64.51
C LEU A 899 -41.31 13.15 -65.62
N ARG A 900 -41.56 11.83 -65.60
CA ARG A 900 -41.19 10.90 -66.66
C ARG A 900 -42.40 10.22 -67.28
#